data_AF-B0T2X6-F1
#
_entry.id   AF-B0T2X6-F1
#
_cell.length_a   1.000
_cell.length_b   1.000
_cell.length_c   1.000
_cell.angle_alpha   90.00
_cell.angle_beta   90.00
_cell.angle_gamma   90.00
#
_symmetry.space_group_name_H-M   'P 1'
#
loop_
_entity.id
_entity.type
_entity.pdbx_description
1 polymer ?
#
loop_
_entity_poly.entity_id
_entity_poly.type
_entity_poly.pdbx_seq_one_letter_code
_entity_poly.pdbx_strand_id
1 'polypeptide(L)'
;MAKSRFSFSTDRHFMKRVWFAAAAMAALSLSAFGAQAREDHDHACLNDACTMQSLFVAADTPAAGDAAMSLDSPRYGTWGFDAAGMDRSVKPGDDFYKFANGTWDANTVIPSDRTRYGNFDKLAELSEARTKAIILEAAASAGADPDTVKIGAAYKAFMDEALAEKLDAKPIAPELAGIRKVKTRDDFTALMGKNPTTGYAAILGLNITPDAKNPTRYAVYASTGGLSLPDRDYYLDAKFAEKKTAYEAYVAQMLTMIGWDKPAESAKAVVAFETRMAEATWTRAARRDRDKTYNPMSLTELQALTPGFAWNRYLVGTELPKIDRVVVTTNTAFPAFAKIYADTPLDTLKAWQAFKVADGAAPMLSKRFVDAAYQFRNKTLAGQPEQKPRWKRGVAAVNGELGEAVGRVYVARYFPPDSKAKMVDLVGNIRAVLKTRLDSLDWMSPETKTQAQAKLAQFTVKIGYPDTWRDYSKLEIKADDVYGNAIRSGAFEWRHDVERLNGPVDKSEWGMTPQTVNAYYNSVNNEIVFPAAILQAPFFHPDADPAVNYGGIGGVIGHEISHGFDDQGRKSDGLGVLRDWWTAQDAAKFKAQADKLGAQYGAFEPLPGAKVNGQLTMGENIGDMGGLAFALQAYRVSLGGKPAPVIDGFTGDQRVYLGWAQVWRSKIRDDALRQQVVSDPHSPAYYRVNGTIRNQDGWYGAFDVAPGDKLYVAPEDRVRIW
;
A
#
# COMPACT_ATOMS: atom_id res chain seq x y z
N MET A 1 -55.51 -29.90 -23.61
CA MET A 1 -55.27 -31.30 -24.04
C MET A 1 -53.88 -31.75 -23.56
N ALA A 2 -53.40 -32.94 -23.94
CA ALA A 2 -52.14 -33.57 -23.50
C ALA A 2 -50.94 -32.60 -23.38
N LYS A 3 -50.15 -32.62 -22.30
CA LYS A 3 -49.22 -33.69 -21.80
C LYS A 3 -48.06 -34.01 -22.76
N SER A 4 -46.86 -33.61 -22.35
CA SER A 4 -45.70 -34.51 -22.29
C SER A 4 -44.84 -34.15 -21.06
N ARG A 5 -44.06 -35.10 -20.57
CA ARG A 5 -43.02 -34.97 -19.54
C ARG A 5 -41.80 -35.73 -20.03
N PHE A 6 -40.59 -35.31 -19.67
CA PHE A 6 -39.51 -36.23 -19.31
C PHE A 6 -38.57 -35.58 -18.27
N SER A 7 -37.57 -36.31 -17.78
CA SER A 7 -36.98 -36.11 -16.45
C SER A 7 -35.43 -36.06 -16.43
N PHE A 8 -34.91 -35.59 -15.30
CA PHE A 8 -33.50 -35.47 -14.89
C PHE A 8 -32.54 -36.59 -15.28
N SER A 9 -31.26 -36.22 -15.47
CA SER A 9 -30.11 -36.92 -14.89
C SER A 9 -28.93 -35.97 -14.63
N THR A 10 -27.89 -36.44 -13.93
CA THR A 10 -26.64 -35.75 -13.53
C THR A 10 -25.66 -35.54 -14.72
N ASP A 11 -24.58 -34.74 -14.68
CA ASP A 11 -23.54 -34.62 -13.63
C ASP A 11 -22.63 -33.35 -13.74
N ARG A 12 -21.81 -33.15 -12.69
CA ARG A 12 -20.57 -32.35 -12.46
C ARG A 12 -19.99 -31.31 -13.46
N HIS A 13 -19.60 -30.17 -12.86
CA HIS A 13 -18.33 -29.40 -13.07
C HIS A 13 -18.18 -28.53 -14.35
N PHE A 14 -17.47 -27.38 -14.39
CA PHE A 14 -16.72 -26.61 -13.37
C PHE A 14 -16.71 -25.10 -13.73
N MET A 15 -16.57 -24.18 -12.75
CA MET A 15 -16.50 -22.71 -12.96
C MET A 15 -15.13 -22.13 -12.58
N LYS A 16 -14.61 -21.13 -13.33
CA LYS A 16 -13.37 -20.37 -13.05
C LYS A 16 -13.41 -18.94 -13.63
N ARG A 17 -12.63 -17.92 -13.18
CA ARG A 17 -12.23 -17.32 -11.86
C ARG A 17 -11.24 -16.15 -12.14
N VAL A 18 -11.41 -14.93 -11.59
CA VAL A 18 -10.71 -13.70 -12.09
C VAL A 18 -10.60 -12.47 -11.13
N TRP A 19 -9.38 -11.93 -10.93
CA TRP A 19 -8.98 -10.49 -10.82
C TRP A 19 -7.52 -10.27 -11.27
N PHE A 20 -7.21 -9.06 -11.77
CA PHE A 20 -6.09 -8.15 -11.44
C PHE A 20 -6.01 -7.09 -12.56
N ALA A 21 -5.41 -5.91 -12.38
CA ALA A 21 -5.17 -4.96 -13.50
C ALA A 21 -4.14 -3.85 -13.20
N ALA A 22 -4.47 -2.95 -12.27
CA ALA A 22 -3.85 -1.62 -12.20
C ALA A 22 -2.54 -1.54 -11.37
N ALA A 23 -2.02 -2.67 -10.89
CA ALA A 23 -0.96 -2.70 -9.88
C ALA A 23 0.48 -2.57 -10.44
N ALA A 24 0.77 -3.12 -11.63
CA ALA A 24 2.13 -3.38 -12.09
C ALA A 24 3.03 -2.12 -12.14
N MET A 25 2.60 -1.05 -12.83
CA MET A 25 3.39 0.19 -12.90
C MET A 25 3.38 1.00 -11.58
N ALA A 26 2.33 0.88 -10.76
CA ALA A 26 2.29 1.52 -9.45
C ALA A 26 3.27 0.86 -8.46
N ALA A 27 3.39 -0.48 -8.48
CA ALA A 27 4.27 -1.25 -7.62
C ALA A 27 5.75 -0.90 -7.81
N LEU A 28 6.19 -0.62 -9.05
CA LEU A 28 7.55 -0.13 -9.32
C LEU A 28 7.84 1.25 -8.71
N SER A 29 6.82 2.10 -8.55
CA SER A 29 6.97 3.43 -7.92
C SER A 29 6.78 3.44 -6.40
N LEU A 30 6.13 2.41 -5.83
CA LEU A 30 5.82 2.30 -4.39
C LEU A 30 6.74 1.35 -3.61
N SER A 31 7.62 0.58 -4.27
CA SER A 31 8.50 -0.41 -3.63
C SER A 31 9.94 0.06 -3.36
N ALA A 32 10.31 1.27 -3.80
CA ALA A 32 11.67 1.80 -3.74
C ALA A 32 11.77 3.09 -2.91
N PHE A 33 12.23 2.99 -1.66
CA PHE A 33 12.29 4.12 -0.73
C PHE A 33 13.49 4.03 0.26
N GLY A 34 14.47 4.96 0.15
CA GLY A 34 15.65 5.35 0.99
C GLY A 34 17.02 4.75 0.60
N ALA A 35 18.19 4.97 1.23
CA ALA A 35 18.68 5.70 2.42
C ALA A 35 20.16 6.18 2.22
N GLN A 36 21.10 6.04 3.19
CA GLN A 36 22.39 6.76 3.22
C GLN A 36 23.62 5.97 3.72
N ALA A 37 24.68 6.00 2.92
CA ALA A 37 26.09 6.36 3.12
C ALA A 37 26.66 6.69 4.52
N ARG A 38 27.99 6.55 4.60
CA ARG A 38 28.93 7.42 5.36
C ARG A 38 30.09 7.82 4.43
N GLU A 39 30.47 9.09 4.30
CA GLU A 39 30.96 10.07 5.30
C GLU A 39 32.42 9.81 5.72
N ASP A 40 33.31 10.76 5.41
CA ASP A 40 34.01 11.50 6.46
C ASP A 40 34.39 12.93 6.00
N HIS A 41 34.99 13.72 6.89
CA HIS A 41 34.83 15.18 6.91
C HIS A 41 36.01 16.09 6.46
N ASP A 42 35.61 17.29 6.05
CA ASP A 42 36.21 18.63 6.30
C ASP A 42 37.39 19.24 5.51
N HIS A 43 37.22 20.57 5.39
CA HIS A 43 38.16 21.69 5.16
C HIS A 43 39.09 21.71 3.93
N ALA A 44 38.91 22.76 3.14
CA ALA A 44 39.88 23.22 2.15
C ALA A 44 41.08 23.91 2.83
N CYS A 45 42.28 23.53 2.42
CA CYS A 45 43.50 24.31 2.62
C CYS A 45 44.33 24.31 1.32
N LEU A 46 45.16 25.34 1.14
CA LEU A 46 45.87 25.63 -0.11
C LEU A 46 47.38 25.32 -0.01
N ASN A 47 47.95 24.99 -1.17
CA ASN A 47 49.38 24.99 -1.52
C ASN A 47 50.28 23.83 -1.03
N ASP A 48 50.89 23.17 -2.01
CA ASP A 48 52.29 22.71 -2.12
C ASP A 48 53.09 22.35 -0.84
N ALA A 49 53.32 21.04 -0.67
CA ALA A 49 54.65 20.48 -0.38
C ALA A 49 54.71 19.01 -0.85
N CYS A 50 55.91 18.46 -1.04
CA CYS A 50 56.12 17.13 -1.62
C CYS A 50 57.03 16.25 -0.75
N THR A 51 56.88 14.92 -0.88
CA THR A 51 57.82 13.87 -0.43
C THR A 51 57.97 13.64 1.09
N MET A 52 57.45 12.51 1.61
CA MET A 52 58.30 11.38 2.06
C MET A 52 57.50 10.21 2.67
N GLN A 53 57.90 9.01 2.25
CA GLN A 53 57.71 7.66 2.81
C GLN A 53 56.99 7.50 4.17
N SER A 54 55.86 6.77 4.16
CA SER A 54 55.30 6.09 5.34
C SER A 54 55.44 4.57 5.19
N LEU A 55 56.29 3.96 6.03
CA LEU A 55 56.41 2.50 6.17
C LEU A 55 55.29 1.97 7.07
N PHE A 56 54.19 1.49 6.49
CA PHE A 56 53.24 0.63 7.21
C PHE A 56 52.82 -0.57 6.38
N VAL A 57 52.77 -1.73 7.05
CA VAL A 57 52.43 -3.02 6.45
C VAL A 57 50.95 -3.04 6.11
N ALA A 58 50.62 -3.40 4.88
CA ALA A 58 49.24 -3.67 4.48
C ALA A 58 48.72 -4.90 5.24
N ALA A 59 47.80 -4.69 6.16
CA ALA A 59 46.96 -5.76 6.68
C ALA A 59 45.76 -5.90 5.75
N ASP A 60 45.66 -7.02 5.03
CA ASP A 60 44.50 -7.34 4.19
C ASP A 60 43.26 -7.54 5.07
N THR A 61 42.51 -6.47 5.32
CA THR A 61 41.11 -6.58 5.72
C THR A 61 40.32 -7.13 4.54
N PRO A 62 39.69 -8.32 4.64
CA PRO A 62 38.84 -8.82 3.57
C PRO A 62 37.71 -7.83 3.30
N ALA A 63 37.37 -7.62 2.03
CA ALA A 63 36.14 -6.92 1.68
C ALA A 63 34.95 -7.62 2.37
N ALA A 64 34.02 -6.83 2.91
CA ALA A 64 32.83 -7.36 3.59
C ALA A 64 31.90 -8.04 2.58
N GLY A 65 32.16 -9.34 2.33
CA GLY A 65 31.36 -10.16 1.43
C GLY A 65 29.93 -10.37 1.93
N ASP A 66 29.05 -10.79 1.02
CA ASP A 66 27.66 -11.17 1.32
C ASP A 66 27.61 -12.30 2.37
N ALA A 67 27.57 -11.92 3.65
CA ALA A 67 27.15 -12.81 4.72
C ALA A 67 25.70 -13.19 4.46
N ALA A 68 25.46 -14.43 4.03
CA ALA A 68 24.16 -14.88 3.55
C ALA A 68 23.07 -14.63 4.61
N MET A 69 22.20 -13.66 4.33
CA MET A 69 21.15 -13.24 5.25
C MET A 69 20.23 -14.43 5.54
N SER A 70 19.99 -14.72 6.83
CA SER A 70 19.18 -15.87 7.21
C SER A 70 17.78 -15.81 6.59
N LEU A 71 17.31 -16.98 6.13
CA LEU A 71 15.97 -17.17 5.61
C LEU A 71 14.98 -17.64 6.69
N ASP A 72 15.39 -17.71 7.96
CA ASP A 72 14.53 -18.05 9.09
C ASP A 72 13.81 -16.82 9.68
N SER A 73 12.68 -17.04 10.37
CA SER A 73 11.99 -15.96 11.07
C SER A 73 12.74 -15.64 12.38
N PRO A 74 13.05 -14.37 12.68
CA PRO A 74 13.83 -14.01 13.87
C PRO A 74 13.05 -14.28 15.16
N ARG A 75 13.75 -14.71 16.21
CA ARG A 75 13.19 -14.79 17.57
C ARG A 75 13.63 -13.57 18.39
N TYR A 76 12.71 -13.00 19.15
CA TYR A 76 12.93 -11.80 19.97
C TYR A 76 12.84 -12.18 21.45
N GLY A 77 13.95 -12.03 22.18
CA GLY A 77 14.05 -12.44 23.59
C GLY A 77 13.72 -13.92 23.82
N THR A 78 13.30 -14.25 25.04
CA THR A 78 12.84 -15.60 25.43
C THR A 78 11.33 -15.80 25.27
N TRP A 79 10.55 -14.72 25.10
CA TRP A 79 9.08 -14.74 25.07
C TRP A 79 8.44 -13.99 23.89
N GLY A 80 9.22 -13.57 22.89
CA GLY A 80 8.73 -12.87 21.68
C GLY A 80 8.92 -11.35 21.70
N PHE A 81 9.48 -10.78 22.77
CA PHE A 81 9.71 -9.34 22.92
C PHE A 81 11.19 -9.01 23.17
N ASP A 82 11.67 -7.97 22.52
CA ASP A 82 13.01 -7.41 22.71
C ASP A 82 13.03 -6.39 23.86
N ALA A 83 13.24 -6.92 25.06
CA ALA A 83 13.42 -6.15 26.30
C ALA A 83 14.71 -5.31 26.33
N ALA A 84 15.72 -5.62 25.50
CA ALA A 84 16.95 -4.83 25.40
C ALA A 84 16.76 -3.57 24.53
N GLY A 85 15.76 -3.57 23.64
CA GLY A 85 15.34 -2.40 22.86
C GLY A 85 14.49 -1.37 23.64
N MET A 86 14.11 -1.65 24.89
CA MET A 86 13.38 -0.71 25.76
C MET A 86 14.29 0.38 26.32
N ASP A 87 13.73 1.58 26.56
CA ASP A 87 14.36 2.57 27.44
C ASP A 87 13.56 2.68 28.74
N ARG A 88 14.02 1.98 29.79
CA ARG A 88 13.38 1.98 31.11
C ARG A 88 13.63 3.26 31.94
N SER A 89 14.38 4.25 31.41
CA SER A 89 14.53 5.56 32.06
C SER A 89 13.36 6.51 31.76
N VAL A 90 12.63 6.27 30.66
CA VAL A 90 11.44 7.03 30.28
C VAL A 90 10.22 6.52 31.06
N LYS A 91 9.47 7.41 31.71
CA LYS A 91 8.19 7.04 32.34
C LYS A 91 7.20 6.61 31.26
N PRO A 92 6.51 5.45 31.38
CA PRO A 92 5.50 5.01 30.42
C PRO A 92 4.43 6.06 30.11
N GLY A 93 3.97 6.80 31.13
CA GLY A 93 2.98 7.88 31.00
C GLY A 93 3.46 9.11 30.22
N ASP A 94 4.77 9.30 30.06
CA ASP A 94 5.34 10.44 29.33
C ASP A 94 5.56 10.14 27.85
N ASP A 95 6.07 8.95 27.53
CA ASP A 95 6.24 8.47 26.15
C ASP A 95 6.33 6.93 26.13
N PHE A 96 5.20 6.28 25.84
CA PHE A 96 5.13 4.81 25.83
C PHE A 96 5.93 4.17 24.69
N TYR A 97 6.01 4.84 23.53
CA TYR A 97 6.86 4.42 22.42
C TYR A 97 8.33 4.41 22.84
N LYS A 98 8.85 5.47 23.45
CA LYS A 98 10.25 5.48 23.95
C LYS A 98 10.45 4.51 25.10
N PHE A 99 9.49 4.35 26.02
CA PHE A 99 9.60 3.31 27.05
C PHE A 99 9.79 1.90 26.45
N ALA A 100 8.99 1.51 25.46
CA ALA A 100 9.04 0.18 24.85
C ALA A 100 10.14 0.00 23.77
N ASN A 101 10.58 1.09 23.14
CA ASN A 101 11.40 1.06 21.92
C ASN A 101 12.61 2.02 21.93
N GLY A 102 12.87 2.76 23.02
CA GLY A 102 13.78 3.91 23.04
C GLY A 102 15.22 3.55 22.73
N THR A 103 15.76 2.51 23.34
CA THR A 103 17.12 2.01 23.03
C THR A 103 17.21 1.44 21.61
N TRP A 104 16.15 0.78 21.12
CA TRP A 104 16.09 0.36 19.72
C TRP A 104 16.09 1.56 18.76
N ASP A 105 15.29 2.58 19.05
CA ASP A 105 15.12 3.77 18.20
C ASP A 105 16.38 4.66 18.21
N ALA A 106 17.04 4.81 19.35
CA ALA A 106 18.33 5.47 19.45
C ALA A 106 19.39 4.77 18.57
N ASN A 107 19.57 3.45 18.78
CA ASN A 107 20.63 2.67 18.14
C ASN A 107 20.34 2.29 16.67
N THR A 108 19.10 2.38 16.20
CA THR A 108 18.76 2.03 14.81
C THR A 108 19.27 3.07 13.83
N VAL A 109 20.19 2.66 12.96
CA VAL A 109 20.53 3.38 11.72
C VAL A 109 19.51 2.99 10.64
N ILE A 110 19.03 3.97 9.88
CA ILE A 110 18.16 3.73 8.72
C ILE A 110 19.07 3.38 7.52
N PRO A 111 19.23 2.08 7.14
CA PRO A 111 20.36 1.62 6.33
C PRO A 111 20.19 2.01 4.86
N SER A 112 21.31 2.37 4.20
CA SER A 112 21.58 2.11 2.77
C SER A 112 20.45 2.42 1.78
N ASP A 113 19.43 1.57 1.73
CA ASP A 113 18.36 1.55 0.73
C ASP A 113 16.90 1.67 1.28
N ARG A 114 16.69 2.28 2.47
CA ARG A 114 15.40 2.43 3.22
C ARG A 114 14.99 3.83 3.78
N THR A 115 13.80 4.42 3.50
CA THR A 115 13.48 5.81 3.99
C THR A 115 13.06 5.81 5.46
N ARG A 116 12.52 4.68 5.88
CA ARG A 116 12.26 4.29 7.25
C ARG A 116 12.94 2.94 7.50
N TYR A 117 13.24 2.62 8.74
CA TYR A 117 13.59 1.25 9.10
C TYR A 117 12.95 0.86 10.41
N GLY A 118 12.45 -0.37 10.46
CA GLY A 118 11.48 -0.81 11.44
C GLY A 118 11.11 -2.27 11.27
N ASN A 119 10.18 -2.75 12.10
CA ASN A 119 9.84 -4.16 12.14
C ASN A 119 9.02 -4.63 10.91
N PHE A 120 8.24 -3.75 10.29
CA PHE A 120 7.68 -3.98 8.94
C PHE A 120 8.79 -4.14 7.89
N ASP A 121 9.82 -3.29 7.93
CA ASP A 121 10.87 -3.26 6.90
C ASP A 121 11.81 -4.47 7.01
N LYS A 122 12.19 -4.88 8.23
CA LYS A 122 12.92 -6.13 8.49
C LYS A 122 12.18 -7.36 7.96
N LEU A 123 10.85 -7.41 8.18
CA LEU A 123 10.05 -8.54 7.74
C LEU A 123 9.86 -8.55 6.22
N ALA A 124 9.78 -7.35 5.60
CA ALA A 124 9.85 -7.19 4.16
C ALA A 124 11.20 -7.66 3.59
N GLU A 125 12.33 -7.46 4.29
CA GLU A 125 13.64 -7.99 3.88
C GLU A 125 13.71 -9.50 3.93
N LEU A 126 13.21 -10.13 5.00
CA LEU A 126 13.11 -11.58 5.07
C LEU A 126 12.27 -12.14 3.91
N SER A 127 11.18 -11.46 3.55
CA SER A 127 10.34 -11.85 2.40
C SER A 127 11.03 -11.62 1.05
N GLU A 128 11.74 -10.50 0.89
CA GLU A 128 12.54 -10.12 -0.29
C GLU A 128 13.69 -11.12 -0.53
N ALA A 129 14.40 -11.54 0.52
CA ALA A 129 15.48 -12.53 0.46
C ALA A 129 14.97 -13.95 0.18
N ARG A 130 13.88 -14.37 0.81
CA ARG A 130 13.20 -15.66 0.51
C ARG A 130 12.71 -15.73 -0.93
N THR A 131 12.17 -14.62 -1.43
CA THR A 131 11.75 -14.49 -2.83
C THR A 131 12.96 -14.48 -3.76
N LYS A 132 14.05 -13.77 -3.42
CA LYS A 132 15.33 -13.82 -4.16
C LYS A 132 15.82 -15.26 -4.32
N ALA A 133 15.79 -16.07 -3.27
CA ALA A 133 16.20 -17.48 -3.32
C ALA A 133 15.33 -18.30 -4.30
N ILE A 134 14.00 -18.16 -4.24
CA ILE A 134 13.06 -18.81 -5.16
C ILE A 134 13.32 -18.38 -6.61
N ILE A 135 13.51 -17.09 -6.86
CA ILE A 135 13.71 -16.54 -8.20
C ILE A 135 15.07 -16.95 -8.78
N LEU A 136 16.13 -16.99 -7.98
CA LEU A 136 17.45 -17.44 -8.43
C LEU A 136 17.45 -18.94 -8.77
N GLU A 137 16.74 -19.77 -8.02
CA GLU A 137 16.55 -21.19 -8.33
C GLU A 137 15.76 -21.37 -9.65
N ALA A 138 14.69 -20.60 -9.83
CA ALA A 138 13.90 -20.57 -11.07
C ALA A 138 14.69 -20.04 -12.29
N ALA A 139 15.64 -19.13 -12.08
CA ALA A 139 16.53 -18.62 -13.13
C ALA A 139 17.70 -19.56 -13.47
N ALA A 140 18.12 -20.41 -12.51
CA ALA A 140 19.20 -21.39 -12.69
C ALA A 140 18.70 -22.74 -13.27
N SER A 141 17.42 -23.06 -13.10
CA SER A 141 16.83 -24.35 -13.50
C SER A 141 15.99 -24.24 -14.77
N ALA A 142 16.25 -25.12 -15.73
CA ALA A 142 15.33 -25.38 -16.85
C ALA A 142 14.13 -26.23 -16.38
N GLY A 143 13.31 -25.65 -15.50
CA GLY A 143 12.19 -26.33 -14.85
C GLY A 143 11.09 -26.75 -15.82
N ALA A 144 10.45 -27.89 -15.54
CA ALA A 144 9.32 -28.39 -16.32
C ALA A 144 7.99 -27.63 -16.03
N ASP A 145 7.94 -26.81 -14.97
CA ASP A 145 6.79 -25.96 -14.63
C ASP A 145 6.77 -24.68 -15.49
N PRO A 146 5.72 -24.44 -16.29
CA PRO A 146 5.65 -23.26 -17.16
C PRO A 146 5.66 -21.91 -16.44
N ASP A 147 5.36 -21.84 -15.13
CA ASP A 147 5.44 -20.57 -14.39
C ASP A 147 6.86 -20.31 -13.86
N THR A 148 7.55 -21.33 -13.37
CA THR A 148 8.97 -21.29 -13.00
C THR A 148 9.83 -20.76 -14.16
N VAL A 149 9.56 -21.20 -15.40
CA VAL A 149 10.25 -20.69 -16.60
C VAL A 149 9.99 -19.19 -16.82
N LYS A 150 8.75 -18.70 -16.61
CA LYS A 150 8.44 -17.26 -16.69
C LYS A 150 9.16 -16.47 -15.59
N ILE A 151 9.20 -16.98 -14.36
CA ILE A 151 9.88 -16.35 -13.22
C ILE A 151 11.37 -16.16 -13.53
N GLY A 152 12.04 -17.20 -14.03
CA GLY A 152 13.45 -17.12 -14.44
C GLY A 152 13.67 -16.14 -15.59
N ALA A 153 12.79 -16.14 -16.61
CA ALA A 153 12.88 -15.23 -17.75
C ALA A 153 12.65 -13.75 -17.37
N ALA A 154 11.65 -13.45 -16.55
CA ALA A 154 11.38 -12.09 -16.05
C ALA A 154 12.57 -11.53 -15.27
N TYR A 155 13.14 -12.33 -14.36
CA TYR A 155 14.31 -11.91 -13.59
C TYR A 155 15.54 -11.70 -14.48
N LYS A 156 15.81 -12.61 -15.43
CA LYS A 156 16.91 -12.47 -16.38
C LYS A 156 16.78 -11.19 -17.21
N ALA A 157 15.60 -10.90 -17.75
CA ALA A 157 15.34 -9.68 -18.51
C ALA A 157 15.59 -8.42 -17.67
N PHE A 158 15.16 -8.41 -16.40
CA PHE A 158 15.42 -7.28 -15.52
C PHE A 158 16.90 -7.11 -15.18
N MET A 159 17.65 -8.21 -15.03
CA MET A 159 19.06 -8.18 -14.61
C MET A 159 20.06 -7.92 -15.75
N ASP A 160 19.67 -7.99 -17.03
CA ASP A 160 20.56 -7.71 -18.16
C ASP A 160 20.81 -6.19 -18.36
N GLU A 161 21.76 -5.66 -17.60
CA GLU A 161 22.18 -4.25 -17.71
C GLU A 161 22.83 -3.95 -19.07
N ALA A 162 23.57 -4.90 -19.65
CA ALA A 162 24.26 -4.70 -20.91
C ALA A 162 23.27 -4.54 -22.08
N LEU A 163 22.16 -5.28 -22.06
CA LEU A 163 21.05 -5.10 -23.00
C LEU A 163 20.30 -3.79 -22.73
N ALA A 164 20.06 -3.42 -21.48
CA ALA A 164 19.42 -2.16 -21.12
C ALA A 164 20.22 -0.93 -21.61
N GLU A 165 21.54 -0.89 -21.42
CA GLU A 165 22.39 0.18 -21.97
C GLU A 165 22.41 0.18 -23.51
N LYS A 166 22.47 -1.00 -24.13
CA LYS A 166 22.45 -1.15 -25.60
C LYS A 166 21.12 -0.71 -26.23
N LEU A 167 20.00 -0.92 -25.53
CA LEU A 167 18.67 -0.53 -26.00
C LEU A 167 18.35 0.94 -25.69
N ASP A 168 18.75 1.46 -24.53
CA ASP A 168 18.50 2.84 -24.12
C ASP A 168 16.99 3.19 -24.24
N ALA A 169 16.60 4.28 -24.91
CA ALA A 169 15.20 4.68 -25.09
C ALA A 169 14.46 3.90 -26.20
N LYS A 170 15.10 2.93 -26.89
CA LYS A 170 14.47 2.19 -27.99
C LYS A 170 13.20 1.41 -27.60
N PRO A 171 13.05 0.82 -26.38
CA PRO A 171 11.84 0.09 -26.02
C PRO A 171 10.56 0.93 -26.04
N ILE A 172 10.65 2.23 -25.72
CA ILE A 172 9.52 3.18 -25.74
C ILE A 172 9.36 3.95 -27.06
N ALA A 173 10.19 3.66 -28.08
CA ALA A 173 10.11 4.32 -29.38
C ALA A 173 8.74 4.13 -30.09
N PRO A 174 8.03 2.99 -29.99
CA PRO A 174 6.69 2.83 -30.56
C PRO A 174 5.66 3.79 -29.95
N GLU A 175 5.68 3.96 -28.62
CA GLU A 175 4.81 4.87 -27.87
C GLU A 175 5.10 6.34 -28.25
N LEU A 176 6.37 6.73 -28.25
CA LEU A 176 6.79 8.08 -28.63
C LEU A 176 6.41 8.42 -30.09
N ALA A 177 6.55 7.44 -31.00
CA ALA A 177 6.09 7.58 -32.38
C ALA A 177 4.55 7.66 -32.48
N GLY A 178 3.82 6.95 -31.61
CA GLY A 178 2.36 7.03 -31.49
C GLY A 178 1.90 8.42 -31.06
N ILE A 179 2.51 8.98 -30.00
CA ILE A 179 2.23 10.33 -29.50
C ILE A 179 2.53 11.39 -30.56
N ARG A 180 3.68 11.32 -31.25
CA ARG A 180 4.06 12.30 -32.28
C ARG A 180 3.07 12.31 -33.46
N LYS A 181 2.47 11.16 -33.81
CA LYS A 181 1.46 11.02 -34.88
C LYS A 181 0.09 11.62 -34.55
N VAL A 182 -0.20 11.97 -33.29
CA VAL A 182 -1.45 12.61 -32.87
C VAL A 182 -1.62 13.97 -33.55
N LYS A 183 -2.75 14.16 -34.24
CA LYS A 183 -3.12 15.40 -34.96
C LYS A 183 -4.27 16.17 -34.30
N THR A 184 -5.20 15.49 -33.64
CA THR A 184 -6.36 16.10 -32.98
C THR A 184 -6.47 15.70 -31.51
N ARG A 185 -7.24 16.47 -30.72
CA ARG A 185 -7.56 16.12 -29.33
C ARG A 185 -8.40 14.84 -29.22
N ASP A 186 -9.20 14.54 -30.24
CA ASP A 186 -9.91 13.27 -30.39
C ASP A 186 -8.95 12.08 -30.55
N ASP A 187 -7.89 12.22 -31.35
CA ASP A 187 -6.85 11.20 -31.51
C ASP A 187 -6.04 11.03 -30.22
N PHE A 188 -5.77 12.13 -29.49
CA PHE A 188 -5.13 12.07 -28.17
C PHE A 188 -6.02 11.36 -27.15
N THR A 189 -7.34 11.57 -27.21
CA THR A 189 -8.28 10.84 -26.34
C THR A 189 -8.26 9.34 -26.68
N ALA A 190 -8.25 8.97 -27.97
CA ALA A 190 -8.10 7.59 -28.40
C ALA A 190 -6.74 6.96 -28.00
N LEU A 191 -5.68 7.78 -27.94
CA LEU A 191 -4.35 7.38 -27.48
C LEU A 191 -4.34 7.10 -25.97
N MET A 192 -4.85 8.04 -25.15
CA MET A 192 -5.00 7.85 -23.70
C MET A 192 -5.85 6.62 -23.38
N GLY A 193 -6.85 6.27 -24.21
CA GLY A 193 -7.65 5.06 -24.03
C GLY A 193 -6.82 3.78 -23.93
N LYS A 194 -5.64 3.73 -24.55
CA LYS A 194 -4.78 2.53 -24.53
C LYS A 194 -3.92 2.40 -23.26
N ASN A 195 -4.09 3.28 -22.27
CA ASN A 195 -3.35 3.22 -21.00
C ASN A 195 -3.35 1.85 -20.28
N PRO A 196 -4.39 1.01 -20.35
CA PRO A 196 -4.35 -0.28 -19.64
C PRO A 196 -3.49 -1.35 -20.33
N THR A 197 -3.05 -1.11 -21.58
CA THR A 197 -2.34 -2.10 -22.41
C THR A 197 -1.07 -1.57 -23.08
N THR A 198 -0.59 -0.38 -22.68
CA THR A 198 0.61 0.30 -23.21
C THR A 198 1.22 1.23 -22.13
N GLY A 199 2.42 1.78 -22.36
CA GLY A 199 3.04 2.74 -21.43
C GLY A 199 2.38 4.13 -21.33
N TYR A 200 1.20 4.32 -21.94
CA TYR A 200 0.49 5.60 -21.94
C TYR A 200 -0.19 5.91 -20.60
N ALA A 201 -0.24 7.18 -20.22
CA ALA A 201 -1.05 7.67 -19.10
C ALA A 201 -2.44 8.12 -19.56
N ALA A 202 -3.34 8.32 -18.59
CA ALA A 202 -4.62 8.97 -18.78
C ALA A 202 -4.96 9.89 -17.59
N ILE A 203 -5.73 10.95 -17.87
CA ILE A 203 -6.19 11.92 -16.86
C ILE A 203 -7.48 11.48 -16.15
N LEU A 204 -8.25 10.57 -16.75
CA LEU A 204 -9.48 9.97 -16.22
C LEU A 204 -9.37 8.43 -16.33
N GLY A 205 -8.64 7.81 -15.40
CA GLY A 205 -8.36 6.37 -15.43
C GLY A 205 -9.60 5.52 -15.16
N LEU A 206 -9.65 4.32 -15.75
CA LEU A 206 -10.71 3.32 -15.50
C LEU A 206 -10.16 2.13 -14.71
N ASN A 207 -11.01 1.56 -13.85
CA ASN A 207 -10.73 0.30 -13.17
C ASN A 207 -12.01 -0.54 -13.03
N ILE A 208 -11.87 -1.87 -12.97
CA ILE A 208 -12.98 -2.80 -12.79
C ILE A 208 -12.91 -3.37 -11.37
N THR A 209 -14.02 -3.30 -10.65
CA THR A 209 -14.12 -3.75 -9.24
C THR A 209 -15.60 -3.96 -8.88
N PRO A 210 -15.96 -4.76 -7.85
CA PRO A 210 -17.34 -4.95 -7.43
C PRO A 210 -18.12 -3.64 -7.25
N ASP A 211 -19.39 -3.65 -7.68
CA ASP A 211 -20.29 -2.52 -7.52
C ASP A 211 -20.60 -2.32 -6.03
N ALA A 212 -20.25 -1.16 -5.46
CA ALA A 212 -20.45 -0.88 -4.05
C ALA A 212 -21.93 -0.96 -3.64
N LYS A 213 -22.89 -0.74 -4.54
CA LYS A 213 -24.33 -0.94 -4.29
C LYS A 213 -24.90 -2.23 -4.90
N ASN A 214 -24.07 -3.07 -5.52
CA ASN A 214 -24.40 -4.46 -5.84
C ASN A 214 -23.15 -5.38 -5.80
N PRO A 215 -22.72 -5.83 -4.62
CA PRO A 215 -21.51 -6.65 -4.43
C PRO A 215 -21.47 -8.02 -5.13
N THR A 216 -22.51 -8.37 -5.90
CA THR A 216 -22.57 -9.62 -6.69
C THR A 216 -22.07 -9.47 -8.13
N ARG A 217 -21.93 -8.23 -8.62
CA ARG A 217 -21.44 -7.90 -9.97
C ARG A 217 -20.25 -6.93 -9.93
N TYR A 218 -19.48 -6.91 -11.00
CA TYR A 218 -18.49 -5.86 -11.24
C TYR A 218 -19.13 -4.58 -11.80
N ALA A 219 -18.40 -3.48 -11.71
CA ALA A 219 -18.69 -2.24 -12.41
C ALA A 219 -17.38 -1.57 -12.86
N VAL A 220 -17.47 -0.76 -13.93
CA VAL A 220 -16.41 0.17 -14.31
C VAL A 220 -16.50 1.41 -13.43
N TYR A 221 -15.41 1.73 -12.75
CA TYR A 221 -15.23 2.99 -12.04
C TYR A 221 -14.30 3.89 -12.85
N ALA A 222 -14.52 5.20 -12.78
CA ALA A 222 -13.65 6.21 -13.38
C ALA A 222 -13.16 7.19 -12.31
N SER A 223 -11.86 7.47 -12.31
CA SER A 223 -11.19 8.32 -11.32
C SER A 223 -10.25 9.34 -11.95
N THR A 224 -10.09 10.49 -11.31
CA THR A 224 -9.12 11.53 -11.71
C THR A 224 -7.69 11.10 -11.40
N GLY A 225 -6.80 11.20 -12.38
CA GLY A 225 -5.37 10.88 -12.24
C GLY A 225 -4.47 11.89 -12.95
N GLY A 226 -3.32 11.43 -13.43
CA GLY A 226 -2.46 12.20 -14.32
C GLY A 226 -1.50 13.21 -13.67
N LEU A 227 -1.56 13.44 -12.34
CA LEU A 227 -0.49 14.11 -11.61
C LEU A 227 0.79 13.25 -11.56
N SER A 228 1.91 13.86 -11.17
CA SER A 228 3.21 13.21 -10.94
C SER A 228 3.71 13.31 -9.51
N LEU A 229 3.44 14.41 -8.80
CA LEU A 229 3.88 14.57 -7.41
C LEU A 229 2.98 13.77 -6.44
N PRO A 230 3.45 13.41 -5.23
CA PRO A 230 2.77 12.45 -4.35
C PRO A 230 1.34 12.85 -3.95
N ASP A 231 1.04 14.15 -3.89
CA ASP A 231 -0.33 14.65 -3.79
C ASP A 231 -0.49 16.04 -4.43
N ARG A 232 -1.73 16.52 -4.56
CA ARG A 232 -2.05 17.84 -5.14
C ARG A 232 -1.33 18.99 -4.42
N ASP A 233 -1.13 18.88 -3.10
CA ASP A 233 -0.56 19.96 -2.30
C ASP A 233 0.92 20.22 -2.61
N TYR A 234 1.64 19.25 -3.21
CA TYR A 234 2.99 19.47 -3.74
C TYR A 234 3.04 20.48 -4.92
N TYR A 235 1.90 20.76 -5.56
CA TYR A 235 1.81 21.77 -6.61
C TYR A 235 1.36 23.15 -6.08
N LEU A 236 0.84 23.22 -4.85
CA LEU A 236 -0.02 24.32 -4.37
C LEU A 236 0.42 24.93 -3.03
N ASP A 237 0.99 24.13 -2.12
CA ASP A 237 1.52 24.59 -0.85
C ASP A 237 2.95 25.11 -1.04
N ALA A 238 3.21 26.34 -0.60
CA ALA A 238 4.50 27.00 -0.72
C ALA A 238 5.65 26.20 -0.08
N LYS A 239 5.40 25.38 0.95
CA LYS A 239 6.43 24.54 1.59
C LYS A 239 7.01 23.46 0.67
N PHE A 240 6.37 23.18 -0.47
CA PHE A 240 6.84 22.24 -1.48
C PHE A 240 7.39 22.91 -2.75
N ALA A 241 7.53 24.25 -2.78
CA ALA A 241 7.98 24.99 -3.95
C ALA A 241 9.31 24.47 -4.53
N GLU A 242 10.30 24.16 -3.69
CA GLU A 242 11.57 23.59 -4.12
C GLU A 242 11.41 22.21 -4.78
N LYS A 243 10.58 21.33 -4.19
CA LYS A 243 10.27 20.00 -4.75
C LYS A 243 9.54 20.13 -6.10
N LYS A 244 8.69 21.17 -6.27
CA LYS A 244 8.02 21.52 -7.54
C LYS A 244 9.00 22.06 -8.59
N THR A 245 9.97 22.87 -8.20
CA THR A 245 11.04 23.36 -9.10
C THR A 245 11.96 22.21 -9.55
N ALA A 246 12.34 21.32 -8.64
CA ALA A 246 13.10 20.12 -8.98
C ALA A 246 12.32 19.18 -9.92
N TYR A 247 10.99 19.13 -9.79
CA TYR A 247 10.13 18.38 -10.70
C TYR A 247 10.13 18.97 -12.13
N GLU A 248 10.07 20.29 -12.30
CA GLU A 248 10.20 20.92 -13.62
C GLU A 248 11.55 20.58 -14.28
N ALA A 249 12.64 20.62 -13.51
CA ALA A 249 13.97 20.21 -13.99
C ALA A 249 14.02 18.73 -14.40
N TYR A 250 13.40 17.83 -13.62
CA TYR A 250 13.29 16.41 -13.96
C TYR A 250 12.44 16.15 -15.21
N VAL A 251 11.31 16.86 -15.38
CA VAL A 251 10.52 16.78 -16.63
C VAL A 251 11.36 17.23 -17.83
N ALA A 252 12.10 18.34 -17.71
CA ALA A 252 12.99 18.81 -18.76
C ALA A 252 14.12 17.81 -19.07
N GLN A 253 14.71 17.18 -18.05
CA GLN A 253 15.74 16.15 -18.21
C GLN A 253 15.19 14.93 -18.96
N MET A 254 14.04 14.39 -18.54
CA MET A 254 13.42 13.22 -19.16
C MET A 254 13.00 13.49 -20.61
N LEU A 255 12.39 14.65 -20.88
CA LEU A 255 12.07 15.10 -22.24
C LEU A 255 13.33 15.28 -23.10
N THR A 256 14.43 15.78 -22.54
CA THR A 256 15.72 15.87 -23.25
C THR A 256 16.26 14.48 -23.61
N MET A 257 16.21 13.53 -22.66
CA MET A 257 16.78 12.20 -22.85
C MET A 257 16.08 11.35 -23.93
N ILE A 258 14.78 11.58 -24.16
CA ILE A 258 14.00 10.96 -25.26
C ILE A 258 14.01 11.77 -26.57
N GLY A 259 14.79 12.86 -26.65
CA GLY A 259 14.86 13.73 -27.82
C GLY A 259 13.54 14.46 -28.12
N TRP A 260 12.80 14.89 -27.09
CA TRP A 260 11.60 15.70 -27.27
C TRP A 260 11.95 17.16 -27.61
N ASP A 261 11.15 17.77 -28.48
CA ASP A 261 11.40 19.12 -28.98
C ASP A 261 11.16 20.18 -27.88
N LYS A 262 12.08 21.15 -27.79
CA LYS A 262 12.06 22.24 -26.79
C LYS A 262 11.78 21.73 -25.35
N PRO A 263 12.63 20.88 -24.77
CA PRO A 263 12.30 20.16 -23.54
C PRO A 263 12.05 21.08 -22.33
N ALA A 264 12.75 22.22 -22.23
CA ALA A 264 12.56 23.19 -21.15
C ALA A 264 11.27 24.03 -21.27
N GLU A 265 10.85 24.42 -22.49
CA GLU A 265 9.54 25.07 -22.72
C GLU A 265 8.41 24.07 -22.44
N SER A 266 8.56 22.85 -22.95
CA SER A 266 7.64 21.74 -22.73
C SER A 266 7.47 21.42 -21.25
N ALA A 267 8.55 21.36 -20.46
CA ALA A 267 8.49 21.08 -19.03
C ALA A 267 7.66 22.11 -18.24
N LYS A 268 7.86 23.41 -18.52
CA LYS A 268 7.06 24.50 -17.93
C LYS A 268 5.58 24.34 -18.25
N ALA A 269 5.26 24.06 -19.51
CA ALA A 269 3.88 23.83 -19.94
C ALA A 269 3.25 22.58 -19.28
N VAL A 270 4.03 21.51 -19.09
CA VAL A 270 3.64 20.28 -18.39
C VAL A 270 3.36 20.51 -16.91
N VAL A 271 4.25 21.21 -16.20
CA VAL A 271 4.06 21.52 -14.76
C VAL A 271 2.90 22.51 -14.55
N ALA A 272 2.69 23.47 -15.46
CA ALA A 272 1.53 24.35 -15.44
C ALA A 272 0.21 23.58 -15.68
N PHE A 273 0.19 22.65 -16.64
CA PHE A 273 -0.96 21.76 -16.88
C PHE A 273 -1.30 20.92 -15.64
N GLU A 274 -0.32 20.24 -15.05
CA GLU A 274 -0.54 19.44 -13.84
C GLU A 274 -0.90 20.29 -12.62
N THR A 275 -0.43 21.55 -12.53
CA THR A 275 -0.86 22.48 -11.46
C THR A 275 -2.36 22.76 -11.55
N ARG A 276 -2.90 23.07 -12.74
CA ARG A 276 -4.35 23.24 -12.95
C ARG A 276 -5.15 21.98 -12.57
N MET A 277 -4.60 20.81 -12.87
CA MET A 277 -5.22 19.53 -12.50
C MET A 277 -5.17 19.28 -10.99
N ALA A 278 -4.10 19.71 -10.31
CA ALA A 278 -3.97 19.65 -8.85
C ALA A 278 -4.96 20.59 -8.14
N GLU A 279 -5.16 21.80 -8.66
CA GLU A 279 -6.20 22.75 -8.17
C GLU A 279 -7.57 22.06 -8.13
N ALA A 280 -7.97 21.44 -9.24
CA ALA A 280 -9.24 20.72 -9.41
C ALA A 280 -9.31 19.34 -8.71
N THR A 281 -8.18 18.79 -8.26
CA THR A 281 -8.14 17.48 -7.59
C THR A 281 -8.70 17.59 -6.17
N TRP A 282 -9.54 16.63 -5.76
CA TRP A 282 -10.06 16.53 -4.40
C TRP A 282 -8.94 16.24 -3.37
N THR A 283 -9.08 16.74 -2.14
CA THR A 283 -8.15 16.39 -1.03
C THR A 283 -8.20 14.88 -0.72
N ARG A 284 -7.14 14.32 -0.14
CA ARG A 284 -7.09 12.90 0.26
C ARG A 284 -8.26 12.53 1.20
N ALA A 285 -8.56 13.38 2.18
CA ALA A 285 -9.69 13.19 3.10
C ALA A 285 -11.06 13.19 2.38
N ALA A 286 -11.26 14.03 1.36
CA ALA A 286 -12.49 14.00 0.55
C ALA A 286 -12.57 12.74 -0.33
N ARG A 287 -11.43 12.22 -0.81
CA ARG A 287 -11.34 11.01 -1.65
C ARG A 287 -11.57 9.69 -0.91
N ARG A 288 -11.55 9.64 0.44
CA ARG A 288 -11.91 8.43 1.20
C ARG A 288 -13.40 8.32 1.54
N ASP A 289 -14.20 9.35 1.27
CA ASP A 289 -15.63 9.36 1.62
C ASP A 289 -16.49 8.55 0.62
N ARG A 290 -16.85 7.33 1.00
CA ARG A 290 -17.47 6.33 0.11
C ARG A 290 -18.83 6.73 -0.44
N ASP A 291 -19.55 7.64 0.22
CA ASP A 291 -20.82 8.18 -0.31
C ASP A 291 -20.54 9.17 -1.45
N LYS A 292 -19.54 10.05 -1.27
CA LYS A 292 -19.14 11.05 -2.26
C LYS A 292 -18.47 10.43 -3.49
N THR A 293 -17.83 9.27 -3.34
CA THR A 293 -17.15 8.55 -4.44
C THR A 293 -18.05 7.58 -5.22
N TYR A 294 -19.34 7.45 -4.87
CA TYR A 294 -20.27 6.57 -5.61
C TYR A 294 -21.28 7.39 -6.44
N ASN A 295 -20.86 7.83 -7.63
CA ASN A 295 -21.71 8.56 -8.57
C ASN A 295 -21.93 7.74 -9.86
N PRO A 296 -22.90 6.82 -9.89
CA PRO A 296 -23.22 6.06 -11.10
C PRO A 296 -23.86 6.97 -12.16
N MET A 297 -23.36 6.89 -13.40
CA MET A 297 -23.81 7.67 -14.56
C MET A 297 -23.87 6.77 -15.80
N SER A 298 -24.85 7.00 -16.67
CA SER A 298 -24.81 6.50 -18.04
C SER A 298 -23.70 7.17 -18.86
N LEU A 299 -23.32 6.58 -19.99
CA LEU A 299 -22.37 7.23 -20.90
C LEU A 299 -22.86 8.59 -21.43
N THR A 300 -24.19 8.78 -21.58
CA THR A 300 -24.77 10.06 -22.00
C THR A 300 -24.58 11.15 -20.95
N GLU A 301 -24.86 10.84 -19.68
CA GLU A 301 -24.65 11.77 -18.56
C GLU A 301 -23.17 12.07 -18.35
N LEU A 302 -22.30 11.06 -18.44
CA LEU A 302 -20.86 11.23 -18.36
C LEU A 302 -20.32 12.10 -19.49
N GLN A 303 -20.78 11.90 -20.73
CA GLN A 303 -20.39 12.71 -21.88
C GLN A 303 -20.87 14.16 -21.78
N ALA A 304 -22.05 14.39 -21.18
CA ALA A 304 -22.58 15.72 -20.91
C ALA A 304 -21.85 16.43 -19.74
N LEU A 305 -21.40 15.68 -18.73
CA LEU A 305 -20.58 16.19 -17.63
C LEU A 305 -19.17 16.61 -18.09
N THR A 306 -18.60 15.92 -19.09
CA THR A 306 -17.25 16.17 -19.60
C THR A 306 -17.25 16.54 -21.09
N PRO A 307 -17.79 17.70 -21.48
CA PRO A 307 -17.78 18.14 -22.87
C PRO A 307 -16.35 18.28 -23.39
N GLY A 308 -16.10 17.82 -24.63
CA GLY A 308 -14.77 17.83 -25.24
C GLY A 308 -13.86 16.64 -24.90
N PHE A 309 -14.31 15.70 -24.04
CA PHE A 309 -13.65 14.40 -23.85
C PHE A 309 -14.38 13.32 -24.65
N ALA A 310 -13.74 12.73 -25.66
CA ALA A 310 -14.37 11.80 -26.61
C ALA A 310 -14.49 10.36 -26.06
N TRP A 311 -15.44 10.12 -25.14
CA TRP A 311 -15.58 8.84 -24.42
C TRP A 311 -15.71 7.62 -25.33
N ASN A 312 -16.46 7.70 -26.42
CA ASN A 312 -16.62 6.57 -27.35
C ASN A 312 -15.28 6.13 -27.98
N ARG A 313 -14.36 7.08 -28.24
CA ARG A 313 -12.99 6.75 -28.71
C ARG A 313 -12.11 6.22 -27.57
N TYR A 314 -12.25 6.79 -26.38
CA TYR A 314 -11.52 6.38 -25.18
C TYR A 314 -11.82 4.92 -24.82
N LEU A 315 -13.11 4.56 -24.75
CA LEU A 315 -13.60 3.23 -24.35
C LEU A 315 -13.25 2.12 -25.35
N VAL A 316 -13.21 2.44 -26.66
CA VAL A 316 -12.65 1.53 -27.68
C VAL A 316 -11.14 1.31 -27.44
N GLY A 317 -10.41 2.34 -27.03
CA GLY A 317 -9.00 2.25 -26.66
C GLY A 317 -8.74 1.39 -25.41
N THR A 318 -9.63 1.46 -24.40
CA THR A 318 -9.53 0.67 -23.17
C THR A 318 -10.07 -0.77 -23.31
N GLU A 319 -10.33 -1.24 -24.54
CA GLU A 319 -10.93 -2.57 -24.80
C GLU A 319 -12.32 -2.77 -24.15
N LEU A 320 -13.03 -1.67 -23.81
CA LEU A 320 -14.38 -1.61 -23.22
C LEU A 320 -15.41 -0.92 -24.14
N PRO A 321 -15.56 -1.31 -25.42
CA PRO A 321 -16.39 -0.59 -26.40
C PRO A 321 -17.91 -0.68 -26.15
N LYS A 322 -18.35 -1.42 -25.13
CA LYS A 322 -19.76 -1.70 -24.80
C LYS A 322 -19.96 -1.75 -23.29
N ILE A 323 -20.12 -0.58 -22.67
CA ILE A 323 -20.53 -0.44 -21.27
C ILE A 323 -21.65 0.60 -21.19
N ASP A 324 -22.69 0.35 -20.42
CA ASP A 324 -23.86 1.25 -20.36
C ASP A 324 -23.74 2.29 -19.23
N ARG A 325 -22.90 2.01 -18.22
CA ARG A 325 -22.78 2.78 -16.98
C ARG A 325 -21.37 2.77 -16.41
N VAL A 326 -20.93 3.90 -15.86
CA VAL A 326 -19.67 4.10 -15.13
C VAL A 326 -19.96 4.68 -13.74
N VAL A 327 -19.14 4.36 -12.73
CA VAL A 327 -19.19 5.00 -11.41
C VAL A 327 -18.07 6.03 -11.30
N VAL A 328 -18.42 7.32 -11.26
CA VAL A 328 -17.48 8.44 -11.19
C VAL A 328 -17.07 8.70 -9.74
N THR A 329 -15.77 8.64 -9.41
CA THR A 329 -15.31 8.74 -8.01
C THR A 329 -15.13 10.17 -7.50
N THR A 330 -15.06 11.17 -8.37
CA THR A 330 -14.82 12.58 -8.01
C THR A 330 -15.64 13.51 -8.92
N ASN A 331 -16.97 13.44 -8.77
CA ASN A 331 -17.95 14.00 -9.72
C ASN A 331 -17.72 15.48 -10.10
N THR A 332 -17.35 16.36 -9.16
CA THR A 332 -17.10 17.78 -9.43
C THR A 332 -15.72 18.06 -10.04
N ALA A 333 -14.76 17.14 -9.90
CA ALA A 333 -13.43 17.28 -10.52
C ALA A 333 -13.44 16.90 -12.02
N PHE A 334 -14.31 15.96 -12.43
CA PHE A 334 -14.47 15.52 -13.81
C PHE A 334 -14.75 16.65 -14.83
N PRO A 335 -15.74 17.55 -14.64
CA PRO A 335 -15.98 18.66 -15.56
C PRO A 335 -14.79 19.64 -15.61
N ALA A 336 -14.12 19.87 -14.48
CA ALA A 336 -12.93 20.72 -14.42
C ALA A 336 -11.76 20.09 -15.18
N PHE A 337 -11.49 18.80 -15.01
CA PHE A 337 -10.48 18.04 -15.74
C PHE A 337 -10.74 18.07 -17.25
N ALA A 338 -12.00 17.87 -17.67
CA ALA A 338 -12.40 17.94 -19.06
C ALA A 338 -12.19 19.34 -19.67
N LYS A 339 -12.52 20.39 -18.93
CA LYS A 339 -12.25 21.78 -19.34
C LYS A 339 -10.74 22.06 -19.42
N ILE A 340 -9.95 21.70 -18.41
CA ILE A 340 -8.49 21.90 -18.42
C ILE A 340 -7.86 21.19 -19.63
N TYR A 341 -8.28 19.97 -19.92
CA TYR A 341 -7.89 19.19 -21.09
C TYR A 341 -8.29 19.84 -22.43
N ALA A 342 -9.51 20.39 -22.53
CA ALA A 342 -9.98 21.10 -23.72
C ALA A 342 -9.25 22.43 -23.94
N ASP A 343 -8.95 23.17 -22.86
CA ASP A 343 -8.22 24.44 -22.89
C ASP A 343 -6.71 24.25 -23.22
N THR A 344 -6.11 23.13 -22.84
CA THR A 344 -4.65 22.93 -22.96
C THR A 344 -4.22 22.64 -24.41
N PRO A 345 -3.14 23.27 -24.91
CA PRO A 345 -2.59 23.03 -26.25
C PRO A 345 -2.22 21.56 -26.50
N LEU A 346 -2.46 21.08 -27.72
CA LEU A 346 -2.24 19.68 -28.07
C LEU A 346 -0.77 19.24 -27.93
N ASP A 347 0.18 20.12 -28.22
CA ASP A 347 1.61 19.79 -28.06
C ASP A 347 2.05 19.77 -26.59
N THR A 348 1.41 20.52 -25.70
CA THR A 348 1.57 20.36 -24.23
C THR A 348 1.06 19.00 -23.77
N LEU A 349 -0.10 18.55 -24.28
CA LEU A 349 -0.64 17.22 -23.99
C LEU A 349 0.27 16.10 -24.51
N LYS A 350 0.84 16.27 -25.73
CA LYS A 350 1.81 15.33 -26.32
C LYS A 350 3.13 15.29 -25.53
N ALA A 351 3.65 16.45 -25.09
CA ALA A 351 4.81 16.52 -24.22
C ALA A 351 4.57 15.87 -22.85
N TRP A 352 3.40 16.12 -22.24
CA TRP A 352 2.99 15.46 -20.99
C TRP A 352 2.96 13.95 -21.16
N GLN A 353 2.36 13.43 -22.22
CA GLN A 353 2.30 11.99 -22.49
C GLN A 353 3.69 11.38 -22.75
N ALA A 354 4.56 12.09 -23.47
CA ALA A 354 5.92 11.64 -23.74
C ALA A 354 6.77 11.58 -22.47
N PHE A 355 6.60 12.57 -21.57
CA PHE A 355 7.19 12.54 -20.23
C PHE A 355 6.66 11.35 -19.42
N LYS A 356 5.35 11.10 -19.38
CA LYS A 356 4.76 9.98 -18.63
C LYS A 356 5.26 8.61 -19.10
N VAL A 357 5.37 8.40 -20.41
CA VAL A 357 5.95 7.18 -21.00
C VAL A 357 7.41 7.01 -20.54
N ALA A 358 8.21 8.08 -20.59
CA ALA A 358 9.62 8.03 -20.19
C ALA A 358 9.80 7.78 -18.68
N ASP A 359 9.03 8.45 -17.83
CA ASP A 359 9.04 8.33 -16.37
C ASP A 359 8.55 6.96 -15.87
N GLY A 360 7.46 6.44 -16.46
CA GLY A 360 6.97 5.10 -16.16
C GLY A 360 7.90 3.97 -16.62
N ALA A 361 8.58 4.14 -17.76
CA ALA A 361 9.55 3.17 -18.26
C ALA A 361 10.92 3.26 -17.56
N ALA A 362 11.27 4.40 -16.97
CA ALA A 362 12.62 4.72 -16.49
C ALA A 362 13.32 3.63 -15.65
N PRO A 363 12.66 2.89 -14.73
CA PRO A 363 13.31 1.84 -13.94
C PRO A 363 13.81 0.64 -14.74
N MET A 364 13.41 0.53 -16.02
CA MET A 364 13.63 -0.61 -16.93
C MET A 364 14.45 -0.25 -18.18
N LEU A 365 14.88 1.01 -18.33
CA LEU A 365 15.72 1.48 -19.44
C LEU A 365 17.21 1.51 -19.02
N SER A 366 18.06 2.16 -19.82
CA SER A 366 19.47 2.40 -19.51
C SER A 366 19.67 3.22 -18.23
N LYS A 367 20.88 3.12 -17.67
CA LYS A 367 21.31 3.73 -16.41
C LYS A 367 21.00 5.21 -16.32
N ARG A 368 21.09 5.98 -17.42
CA ARG A 368 20.78 7.42 -17.40
C ARG A 368 19.31 7.74 -17.05
N PHE A 369 18.36 6.89 -17.45
CA PHE A 369 16.96 7.02 -17.06
C PHE A 369 16.73 6.51 -15.63
N VAL A 370 17.31 5.35 -15.31
CA VAL A 370 17.24 4.74 -13.97
C VAL A 370 17.76 5.72 -12.90
N ASP A 371 18.92 6.32 -13.14
CA ASP A 371 19.56 7.31 -12.27
C ASP A 371 18.71 8.58 -12.17
N ALA A 372 18.26 9.17 -13.28
CA ALA A 372 17.46 10.39 -13.28
C ALA A 372 16.16 10.22 -12.48
N ALA A 373 15.44 9.12 -12.72
CA ALA A 373 14.23 8.79 -11.97
C ALA A 373 14.56 8.62 -10.50
N TYR A 374 15.60 7.86 -10.14
CA TYR A 374 16.04 7.70 -8.76
C TYR A 374 16.41 9.04 -8.07
N GLN A 375 17.18 9.92 -8.70
CA GLN A 375 17.60 11.21 -8.13
C GLN A 375 16.39 12.12 -7.83
N PHE A 376 15.37 12.12 -8.70
CA PHE A 376 14.16 12.90 -8.45
C PHE A 376 13.16 12.16 -7.54
N ARG A 377 12.62 11.03 -8.02
CA ARG A 377 11.51 10.27 -7.40
C ARG A 377 11.84 9.83 -6.00
N ASN A 378 13.08 9.42 -5.78
CA ASN A 378 13.49 8.83 -4.53
C ASN A 378 14.31 9.84 -3.72
N LYS A 379 15.46 10.30 -4.24
CA LYS A 379 16.39 11.14 -3.46
C LYS A 379 15.79 12.50 -3.12
N THR A 380 15.26 13.21 -4.11
CA THR A 380 14.75 14.58 -3.93
C THR A 380 13.39 14.64 -3.25
N LEU A 381 12.45 13.75 -3.58
CA LEU A 381 11.11 13.78 -2.96
C LEU A 381 11.06 13.14 -1.57
N ALA A 382 11.68 11.96 -1.39
CA ALA A 382 11.48 11.12 -0.21
C ALA A 382 12.72 11.03 0.71
N GLY A 383 13.84 11.67 0.36
CA GLY A 383 15.08 11.56 1.13
C GLY A 383 15.72 10.16 1.02
N GLN A 384 15.92 9.68 -0.21
CA GLN A 384 16.68 8.45 -0.55
C GLN A 384 18.10 8.71 -1.12
N PRO A 385 19.12 8.94 -0.28
CA PRO A 385 20.51 9.20 -0.71
C PRO A 385 21.25 8.14 -1.55
N GLU A 386 20.84 6.86 -1.56
CA GLU A 386 21.38 5.77 -2.41
C GLU A 386 20.28 4.90 -3.02
N GLN A 387 20.56 4.24 -4.15
CA GLN A 387 19.56 3.44 -4.87
C GLN A 387 19.55 1.97 -4.43
N LYS A 388 18.35 1.37 -4.30
CA LYS A 388 18.19 -0.08 -4.09
C LYS A 388 19.01 -0.89 -5.11
N PRO A 389 19.85 -1.85 -4.67
CA PRO A 389 20.58 -2.77 -5.54
C PRO A 389 19.68 -3.42 -6.60
N ARG A 390 20.21 -3.64 -7.81
CA ARG A 390 19.39 -4.10 -8.95
C ARG A 390 18.63 -5.38 -8.67
N TRP A 391 19.23 -6.32 -7.93
CA TRP A 391 18.56 -7.58 -7.57
C TRP A 391 17.27 -7.37 -6.75
N LYS A 392 17.22 -6.37 -5.84
CA LYS A 392 16.00 -6.03 -5.07
C LYS A 392 14.92 -5.48 -5.99
N ARG A 393 15.32 -4.60 -6.93
CA ARG A 393 14.41 -4.05 -7.95
C ARG A 393 13.88 -5.15 -8.90
N GLY A 394 14.71 -6.13 -9.26
CA GLY A 394 14.29 -7.30 -10.04
C GLY A 394 13.34 -8.23 -9.28
N VAL A 395 13.60 -8.47 -7.99
CA VAL A 395 12.66 -9.20 -7.10
C VAL A 395 11.31 -8.48 -7.02
N ALA A 396 11.30 -7.15 -6.93
CA ALA A 396 10.07 -6.35 -6.94
C ALA A 396 9.32 -6.42 -8.29
N ALA A 397 10.04 -6.34 -9.42
CA ALA A 397 9.45 -6.47 -10.76
C ALA A 397 8.79 -7.84 -10.98
N VAL A 398 9.49 -8.94 -10.67
CA VAL A 398 8.95 -10.30 -10.80
C VAL A 398 7.75 -10.54 -9.86
N ASN A 399 7.77 -9.97 -8.65
CA ASN A 399 6.61 -9.97 -7.76
C ASN A 399 5.40 -9.20 -8.32
N GLY A 400 5.64 -8.16 -9.13
CA GLY A 400 4.60 -7.40 -9.82
C GLY A 400 4.03 -8.11 -11.06
N GLU A 401 4.85 -8.89 -11.76
CA GLU A 401 4.46 -9.59 -13.01
C GLU A 401 3.87 -10.99 -12.77
N LEU A 402 4.39 -11.73 -11.77
CA LEU A 402 4.15 -13.16 -11.55
C LEU A 402 3.90 -13.48 -10.06
N GLY A 403 3.37 -12.50 -9.32
CA GLY A 403 3.32 -12.50 -7.86
C GLY A 403 2.65 -13.73 -7.22
N GLU A 404 1.60 -14.29 -7.82
CA GLU A 404 0.98 -15.51 -7.29
C GLU A 404 1.78 -16.78 -7.58
N ALA A 405 2.49 -16.86 -8.72
CA ALA A 405 3.34 -18.01 -9.03
C ALA A 405 4.54 -18.06 -8.08
N VAL A 406 5.13 -16.90 -7.75
CA VAL A 406 6.12 -16.76 -6.67
C VAL A 406 5.51 -17.13 -5.32
N GLY A 407 4.31 -16.63 -5.02
CA GLY A 407 3.58 -16.91 -3.77
C GLY A 407 3.30 -18.39 -3.54
N ARG A 408 2.98 -19.14 -4.60
CA ARG A 408 2.79 -20.60 -4.60
C ARG A 408 4.01 -21.34 -4.07
N VAL A 409 5.22 -20.92 -4.47
CA VAL A 409 6.48 -21.50 -3.99
C VAL A 409 6.85 -20.96 -2.61
N TYR A 410 6.57 -19.69 -2.32
CA TYR A 410 6.84 -19.07 -1.01
C TYR A 410 6.12 -19.81 0.12
N VAL A 411 4.80 -20.04 0.00
CA VAL A 411 4.05 -20.67 1.10
C VAL A 411 4.39 -22.14 1.30
N ALA A 412 4.70 -22.86 0.21
CA ALA A 412 5.14 -24.25 0.28
C ALA A 412 6.48 -24.43 1.03
N ARG A 413 7.32 -23.38 1.10
CA ARG A 413 8.62 -23.40 1.80
C ARG A 413 8.58 -22.74 3.18
N TYR A 414 7.79 -21.68 3.35
CA TYR A 414 7.97 -20.75 4.47
C TYR A 414 6.70 -20.50 5.31
N PHE A 415 5.58 -21.20 5.06
CA PHE A 415 4.34 -21.04 5.83
C PHE A 415 3.73 -22.39 6.25
N PRO A 416 4.12 -22.95 7.41
CA PRO A 416 3.71 -24.30 7.83
C PRO A 416 2.24 -24.34 8.31
N PRO A 417 1.55 -25.50 8.19
CA PRO A 417 0.13 -25.63 8.56
C PRO A 417 -0.22 -25.24 10.00
N ASP A 418 0.68 -25.47 10.97
CA ASP A 418 0.49 -25.08 12.39
C ASP A 418 0.29 -23.55 12.54
N SER A 419 1.04 -22.75 11.76
CA SER A 419 0.85 -21.30 11.76
C SER A 419 -0.50 -20.89 11.19
N LYS A 420 -1.03 -21.61 10.18
CA LYS A 420 -2.39 -21.36 9.67
C LYS A 420 -3.45 -21.74 10.71
N ALA A 421 -3.28 -22.83 11.45
CA ALA A 421 -4.20 -23.26 12.52
C ALA A 421 -4.26 -22.25 13.68
N LYS A 422 -3.11 -21.91 14.28
CA LYS A 422 -3.02 -20.92 15.37
C LYS A 422 -3.59 -19.55 14.98
N MET A 423 -3.48 -19.18 13.71
CA MET A 423 -4.06 -17.95 13.17
C MET A 423 -5.59 -18.02 12.98
N VAL A 424 -6.17 -19.19 12.67
CA VAL A 424 -7.63 -19.37 12.69
C VAL A 424 -8.17 -19.18 14.11
N ASP A 425 -7.50 -19.73 15.11
CA ASP A 425 -7.91 -19.62 16.52
C ASP A 425 -7.83 -18.16 17.03
N LEU A 426 -6.76 -17.43 16.71
CA LEU A 426 -6.62 -16.01 17.04
C LEU A 426 -7.74 -15.15 16.44
N VAL A 427 -8.09 -15.37 15.15
CA VAL A 427 -9.21 -14.66 14.52
C VAL A 427 -10.56 -15.08 15.14
N GLY A 428 -10.75 -16.36 15.46
CA GLY A 428 -11.95 -16.85 16.15
C GLY A 428 -12.16 -16.17 17.50
N ASN A 429 -11.10 -16.09 18.32
CA ASN A 429 -11.13 -15.45 19.63
C ASN A 429 -11.46 -13.94 19.54
N ILE A 430 -10.90 -13.22 18.56
CA ILE A 430 -11.16 -11.79 18.38
C ILE A 430 -12.59 -11.53 17.85
N ARG A 431 -13.09 -12.36 16.91
CA ARG A 431 -14.49 -12.29 16.45
C ARG A 431 -15.47 -12.58 17.59
N ALA A 432 -15.18 -13.55 18.46
CA ALA A 432 -16.00 -13.85 19.63
C ALA A 432 -16.03 -12.67 20.62
N VAL A 433 -14.89 -12.02 20.86
CA VAL A 433 -14.82 -10.82 21.70
C VAL A 433 -15.62 -9.66 21.11
N LEU A 434 -15.45 -9.34 19.83
CA LEU A 434 -16.22 -8.23 19.23
C LEU A 434 -17.72 -8.50 19.27
N LYS A 435 -18.17 -9.75 19.09
CA LYS A 435 -19.57 -10.12 19.26
C LYS A 435 -20.09 -9.69 20.63
N THR A 436 -19.40 -10.06 21.71
CA THR A 436 -19.79 -9.67 23.07
C THR A 436 -19.70 -8.15 23.30
N ARG A 437 -18.69 -7.48 22.73
CA ARG A 437 -18.54 -6.03 22.86
C ARG A 437 -19.71 -5.28 22.22
N LEU A 438 -20.10 -5.63 20.99
CA LEU A 438 -21.25 -5.04 20.29
C LEU A 438 -22.54 -5.13 21.10
N ASP A 439 -22.82 -6.28 21.73
CA ASP A 439 -23.99 -6.45 22.61
C ASP A 439 -23.94 -5.47 23.80
N SER A 440 -22.73 -5.22 24.35
CA SER A 440 -22.50 -4.33 25.51
C SER A 440 -22.39 -2.82 25.21
N LEU A 441 -22.44 -2.36 23.95
CA LEU A 441 -22.28 -0.92 23.64
C LEU A 441 -23.48 -0.09 24.10
N ASP A 442 -23.43 0.53 25.27
CA ASP A 442 -24.53 1.36 25.82
C ASP A 442 -24.94 2.52 24.90
N TRP A 443 -24.00 3.03 24.10
CA TRP A 443 -24.27 4.14 23.19
C TRP A 443 -25.07 3.72 21.94
N MET A 444 -25.15 2.44 21.59
CA MET A 444 -25.75 1.95 20.33
C MET A 444 -27.14 1.32 20.57
N SER A 445 -28.13 1.67 19.76
CA SER A 445 -29.48 1.09 19.86
C SER A 445 -29.54 -0.40 19.50
N PRO A 446 -30.55 -1.15 19.99
CA PRO A 446 -30.75 -2.57 19.64
C PRO A 446 -30.89 -2.83 18.13
N GLU A 447 -31.42 -1.88 17.36
CA GLU A 447 -31.56 -1.96 15.91
C GLU A 447 -30.19 -1.95 15.22
N THR A 448 -29.37 -0.93 15.49
CA THR A 448 -28.01 -0.82 14.96
C THR A 448 -27.13 -1.99 15.44
N LYS A 449 -27.27 -2.44 16.70
CA LYS A 449 -26.61 -3.66 17.20
C LYS A 449 -26.97 -4.90 16.39
N THR A 450 -28.25 -5.09 16.06
CA THR A 450 -28.71 -6.23 15.26
C THR A 450 -28.08 -6.24 13.86
N GLN A 451 -27.99 -5.08 13.20
CA GLN A 451 -27.28 -4.94 11.92
C GLN A 451 -25.76 -5.15 12.06
N ALA A 452 -25.15 -4.67 13.15
CA ALA A 452 -23.71 -4.86 13.41
C ALA A 452 -23.36 -6.34 13.64
N GLN A 453 -24.20 -7.08 14.38
CA GLN A 453 -24.05 -8.53 14.55
C GLN A 453 -24.24 -9.30 13.24
N ALA A 454 -25.23 -8.91 12.42
CA ALA A 454 -25.41 -9.48 11.08
C ALA A 454 -24.18 -9.23 10.20
N LYS A 455 -23.57 -8.04 10.26
CA LYS A 455 -22.30 -7.74 9.58
C LYS A 455 -21.15 -8.61 10.09
N LEU A 456 -20.97 -8.71 11.41
CA LEU A 456 -19.90 -9.52 12.03
C LEU A 456 -20.02 -11.01 11.70
N ALA A 457 -21.24 -11.55 11.63
CA ALA A 457 -21.48 -12.92 11.22
C ALA A 457 -21.03 -13.19 9.77
N GLN A 458 -21.22 -12.22 8.87
CA GLN A 458 -20.93 -12.33 7.44
C GLN A 458 -19.47 -12.01 7.06
N PHE A 459 -18.57 -11.73 8.01
CA PHE A 459 -17.14 -11.56 7.73
C PHE A 459 -16.52 -12.84 7.15
N THR A 460 -15.95 -12.71 5.94
CA THR A 460 -15.06 -13.70 5.32
C THR A 460 -13.64 -13.52 5.85
N VAL A 461 -12.90 -14.62 6.04
CA VAL A 461 -11.53 -14.61 6.61
C VAL A 461 -10.59 -15.37 5.68
N LYS A 462 -9.46 -14.76 5.33
CA LYS A 462 -8.45 -15.30 4.41
C LYS A 462 -7.07 -15.29 5.08
N ILE A 463 -6.42 -16.46 5.20
CA ILE A 463 -5.19 -16.64 5.98
C ILE A 463 -4.13 -17.38 5.17
N GLY A 464 -2.93 -16.79 5.07
CA GLY A 464 -1.76 -17.31 4.38
C GLY A 464 -1.78 -17.06 2.87
N TYR A 465 -2.69 -17.73 2.15
CA TYR A 465 -2.67 -17.85 0.69
C TYR A 465 -4.02 -18.25 0.09
N PRO A 466 -4.26 -17.98 -1.21
CA PRO A 466 -5.48 -18.39 -1.92
C PRO A 466 -5.57 -19.91 -2.13
N ASP A 467 -6.79 -20.44 -2.07
CA ASP A 467 -7.07 -21.86 -2.35
C ASP A 467 -7.07 -22.20 -3.85
N THR A 468 -6.82 -21.22 -4.73
CA THR A 468 -6.69 -21.39 -6.19
C THR A 468 -5.86 -20.24 -6.75
N TRP A 469 -4.82 -20.58 -7.50
CA TRP A 469 -3.85 -19.63 -8.05
C TRP A 469 -4.27 -19.06 -9.40
N ARG A 470 -3.75 -17.87 -9.75
CA ARG A 470 -3.76 -17.30 -11.11
C ARG A 470 -3.29 -18.33 -12.14
N ASP A 471 -3.98 -18.37 -13.28
CA ASP A 471 -3.50 -19.05 -14.47
C ASP A 471 -2.74 -18.06 -15.37
N TYR A 472 -1.41 -18.15 -15.37
CA TYR A 472 -0.54 -17.35 -16.22
C TYR A 472 -0.34 -17.94 -17.63
N SER A 473 -1.14 -18.92 -18.07
CA SER A 473 -1.00 -19.57 -19.39
C SER A 473 -1.04 -18.60 -20.59
N LYS A 474 -1.82 -17.51 -20.49
CA LYS A 474 -1.90 -16.45 -21.51
C LYS A 474 -0.76 -15.42 -21.44
N LEU A 475 0.07 -15.41 -20.39
CA LEU A 475 1.10 -14.38 -20.17
C LEU A 475 2.45 -14.79 -20.80
N GLU A 476 2.82 -14.08 -21.86
CA GLU A 476 4.13 -14.22 -22.51
C GLU A 476 5.19 -13.36 -21.80
N ILE A 477 6.20 -14.01 -21.23
CA ILE A 477 7.39 -13.38 -20.63
C ILE A 477 8.63 -13.74 -21.47
N LYS A 478 9.48 -12.75 -21.73
CA LYS A 478 10.69 -12.86 -22.55
C LYS A 478 11.93 -12.54 -21.72
N ALA A 479 13.03 -13.24 -21.99
CA ALA A 479 14.26 -13.13 -21.21
C ALA A 479 15.16 -11.95 -21.62
N ASP A 480 14.73 -11.16 -22.61
CA ASP A 480 15.47 -10.10 -23.30
C ASP A 480 14.63 -8.82 -23.53
N ASP A 481 13.45 -8.71 -22.92
CA ASP A 481 12.49 -7.62 -23.13
C ASP A 481 11.77 -7.23 -21.82
N VAL A 482 12.51 -6.57 -20.92
CA VAL A 482 12.01 -6.13 -19.60
C VAL A 482 10.85 -5.13 -19.69
N TYR A 483 10.94 -4.14 -20.59
CA TYR A 483 9.86 -3.16 -20.77
C TYR A 483 8.59 -3.83 -21.32
N GLY A 484 8.72 -4.66 -22.37
CA GLY A 484 7.59 -5.38 -22.93
C GLY A 484 7.01 -6.44 -22.00
N ASN A 485 7.78 -7.01 -21.06
CA ASN A 485 7.23 -7.87 -20.00
C ASN A 485 6.26 -7.09 -19.10
N ALA A 486 6.65 -5.93 -18.61
CA ALA A 486 5.79 -5.07 -17.78
C ALA A 486 4.51 -4.64 -18.53
N ILE A 487 4.63 -4.29 -19.82
CA ILE A 487 3.46 -3.97 -20.66
C ILE A 487 2.58 -5.20 -20.93
N ARG A 488 3.16 -6.37 -21.21
CA ARG A 488 2.40 -7.62 -21.40
C ARG A 488 1.71 -8.09 -20.13
N SER A 489 2.35 -7.94 -18.96
CA SER A 489 1.74 -8.22 -17.66
C SER A 489 0.55 -7.30 -17.38
N GLY A 490 0.74 -5.97 -17.46
CA GLY A 490 -0.36 -5.02 -17.29
C GLY A 490 -1.53 -5.27 -18.25
N ALA A 491 -1.24 -5.60 -19.51
CA ALA A 491 -2.25 -5.92 -20.52
C ALA A 491 -2.93 -7.29 -20.33
N PHE A 492 -2.21 -8.29 -19.81
CA PHE A 492 -2.78 -9.59 -19.43
C PHE A 492 -3.79 -9.41 -18.30
N GLU A 493 -3.38 -8.72 -17.24
CA GLU A 493 -4.23 -8.46 -16.09
C GLU A 493 -5.45 -7.59 -16.49
N TRP A 494 -5.27 -6.45 -17.19
CA TRP A 494 -6.41 -5.66 -17.67
C TRP A 494 -7.42 -6.47 -18.50
N ARG A 495 -6.97 -7.34 -19.42
CA ARG A 495 -7.87 -8.15 -20.25
C ARG A 495 -8.61 -9.19 -19.45
N HIS A 496 -7.93 -9.82 -18.49
CA HIS A 496 -8.53 -10.71 -17.51
C HIS A 496 -9.61 -9.96 -16.72
N ASP A 497 -9.36 -8.72 -16.28
CA ASP A 497 -10.36 -7.84 -15.66
C ASP A 497 -11.53 -7.42 -16.58
N VAL A 498 -11.31 -7.32 -17.90
CA VAL A 498 -12.37 -7.09 -18.90
C VAL A 498 -13.20 -8.34 -19.16
N GLU A 499 -12.56 -9.52 -19.30
CA GLU A 499 -13.23 -10.81 -19.57
C GLU A 499 -14.30 -11.14 -18.52
N ARG A 500 -14.11 -10.71 -17.26
CA ARG A 500 -15.06 -10.94 -16.15
C ARG A 500 -16.17 -9.90 -15.99
N LEU A 501 -16.15 -8.76 -16.69
CA LEU A 501 -16.97 -7.58 -16.31
C LEU A 501 -18.48 -7.90 -16.18
N ASN A 502 -18.99 -8.79 -17.03
CA ASN A 502 -20.40 -9.22 -17.05
C ASN A 502 -20.66 -10.52 -16.25
N GLY A 503 -19.66 -11.04 -15.54
CA GLY A 503 -19.75 -12.22 -14.70
C GLY A 503 -20.02 -11.91 -13.22
N PRO A 504 -20.25 -12.95 -12.38
CA PRO A 504 -20.42 -12.81 -10.95
C PRO A 504 -19.09 -12.49 -10.25
N VAL A 505 -19.15 -11.79 -9.11
CA VAL A 505 -17.96 -11.46 -8.32
C VAL A 505 -17.32 -12.71 -7.71
N ASP A 506 -16.04 -12.91 -8.03
CA ASP A 506 -15.20 -13.93 -7.41
C ASP A 506 -14.80 -13.51 -5.99
N LYS A 507 -15.51 -14.03 -4.99
CA LYS A 507 -15.19 -13.81 -3.57
C LYS A 507 -14.07 -14.71 -3.04
N SER A 508 -13.51 -15.63 -3.82
CA SER A 508 -12.35 -16.45 -3.39
C SER A 508 -11.01 -15.71 -3.45
N GLU A 509 -11.02 -14.53 -4.08
CA GLU A 509 -9.88 -13.86 -4.70
C GLU A 509 -9.13 -12.89 -3.77
N TRP A 510 -7.87 -12.57 -4.04
CA TRP A 510 -6.94 -11.94 -3.09
C TRP A 510 -6.25 -10.69 -3.67
N GLY A 511 -6.51 -9.53 -3.06
CA GLY A 511 -5.87 -8.27 -3.41
C GLY A 511 -4.40 -8.13 -3.01
N MET A 512 -3.79 -9.16 -2.41
CA MET A 512 -2.37 -9.19 -2.02
C MET A 512 -1.78 -10.58 -2.20
N THR A 513 -0.52 -10.65 -2.63
CA THR A 513 0.22 -11.91 -2.78
C THR A 513 0.66 -12.46 -1.41
N PRO A 514 0.81 -13.79 -1.22
CA PRO A 514 1.19 -14.38 0.07
C PRO A 514 2.49 -13.82 0.69
N GLN A 515 3.44 -13.39 -0.14
CA GLN A 515 4.73 -12.83 0.25
C GLN A 515 4.68 -11.33 0.62
N THR A 516 3.51 -10.69 0.53
CA THR A 516 3.29 -9.29 0.92
C THR A 516 3.26 -9.12 2.44
N VAL A 517 4.11 -8.26 2.99
CA VAL A 517 4.10 -7.92 4.43
C VAL A 517 3.11 -6.78 4.69
N ASN A 518 1.83 -7.14 4.73
CA ASN A 518 0.72 -6.26 5.13
C ASN A 518 -0.53 -7.11 5.50
N ALA A 519 -1.65 -6.47 5.83
CA ALA A 519 -2.98 -7.06 5.88
C ALA A 519 -4.00 -6.13 5.17
N TYR A 520 -5.26 -6.56 4.97
CA TYR A 520 -6.33 -5.66 4.53
C TYR A 520 -7.76 -6.11 4.88
N TYR A 521 -8.66 -5.12 4.99
CA TYR A 521 -10.12 -5.26 4.93
C TYR A 521 -10.69 -4.76 3.59
N ASN A 522 -11.70 -5.43 3.06
CA ASN A 522 -12.43 -4.97 1.88
C ASN A 522 -13.94 -4.84 2.18
N SER A 523 -14.43 -3.59 2.16
CA SER A 523 -15.83 -3.22 2.45
C SER A 523 -16.88 -3.86 1.54
N VAL A 524 -16.54 -4.20 0.28
CA VAL A 524 -17.51 -4.70 -0.70
C VAL A 524 -17.58 -6.23 -0.67
N ASN A 525 -16.47 -6.91 -0.37
CA ASN A 525 -16.49 -8.35 -0.10
C ASN A 525 -16.96 -8.68 1.32
N ASN A 526 -16.78 -7.74 2.27
CA ASN A 526 -16.87 -7.92 3.73
C ASN A 526 -15.90 -9.00 4.24
N GLU A 527 -14.60 -8.79 3.98
CA GLU A 527 -13.53 -9.77 4.22
C GLU A 527 -12.30 -9.14 4.88
N ILE A 528 -11.58 -9.95 5.67
CA ILE A 528 -10.25 -9.63 6.24
C ILE A 528 -9.22 -10.64 5.74
N VAL A 529 -8.02 -10.16 5.41
CA VAL A 529 -7.01 -10.92 4.68
C VAL A 529 -5.61 -10.74 5.26
N PHE A 530 -4.97 -11.86 5.58
CA PHE A 530 -3.64 -11.91 6.19
C PHE A 530 -2.69 -12.80 5.35
N PRO A 531 -1.93 -12.23 4.41
CA PRO A 531 -0.86 -12.91 3.67
C PRO A 531 0.18 -13.60 4.57
N ALA A 532 0.75 -14.73 4.12
CA ALA A 532 1.72 -15.52 4.86
C ALA A 532 2.96 -14.73 5.38
N ALA A 533 3.35 -13.64 4.73
CA ALA A 533 4.51 -12.86 5.14
C ALA A 533 4.28 -11.94 6.36
N ILE A 534 3.05 -11.52 6.69
CA ILE A 534 2.78 -10.79 7.95
C ILE A 534 2.65 -11.73 9.17
N LEU A 535 2.44 -13.03 8.92
CA LEU A 535 2.20 -14.07 9.93
C LEU A 535 3.50 -14.60 10.54
N GLN A 536 4.38 -13.68 10.92
CA GLN A 536 5.77 -13.92 11.30
C GLN A 536 6.28 -12.89 12.30
N ALA A 537 7.43 -13.15 12.92
CA ALA A 537 7.94 -12.34 14.01
C ALA A 537 8.37 -10.94 13.53
N PRO A 538 8.03 -9.85 14.25
CA PRO A 538 7.50 -9.83 15.62
C PRO A 538 5.97 -9.76 15.76
N PHE A 539 5.20 -9.89 14.68
CA PHE A 539 3.73 -9.88 14.76
C PHE A 539 3.19 -11.20 15.30
N PHE A 540 3.69 -12.31 14.77
CA PHE A 540 3.32 -13.66 15.19
C PHE A 540 4.55 -14.57 15.26
N HIS A 541 4.69 -15.31 16.35
CA HIS A 541 5.62 -16.45 16.39
C HIS A 541 4.96 -17.62 17.14
N PRO A 542 4.98 -18.85 16.60
CA PRO A 542 4.24 -19.99 17.14
C PRO A 542 4.65 -20.42 18.55
N ASP A 543 5.82 -19.97 19.01
CA ASP A 543 6.41 -20.26 20.33
C ASP A 543 6.57 -19.02 21.24
N ALA A 544 6.01 -17.85 20.86
CA ALA A 544 6.04 -16.65 21.71
C ALA A 544 4.99 -16.70 22.83
N ASP A 545 5.18 -15.89 23.89
CA ASP A 545 4.18 -15.70 24.94
C ASP A 545 2.88 -15.15 24.30
N PRO A 546 1.70 -15.72 24.62
CA PRO A 546 0.46 -15.33 23.96
C PRO A 546 0.14 -13.84 24.03
N ALA A 547 0.52 -13.12 25.10
CA ALA A 547 0.29 -11.68 25.18
C ALA A 547 1.03 -10.90 24.08
N VAL A 548 2.22 -11.33 23.66
CA VAL A 548 2.92 -10.71 22.51
C VAL A 548 2.19 -11.01 21.21
N ASN A 549 1.77 -12.26 20.97
CA ASN A 549 1.01 -12.61 19.76
C ASN A 549 -0.35 -11.86 19.69
N TYR A 550 -1.02 -11.66 20.82
CA TYR A 550 -2.21 -10.81 20.89
C TYR A 550 -1.87 -9.33 20.66
N GLY A 551 -0.83 -8.78 21.30
CA GLY A 551 -0.42 -7.38 21.12
C GLY A 551 0.05 -7.05 19.70
N GLY A 552 0.71 -8.01 19.03
CA GLY A 552 1.16 -7.93 17.64
C GLY A 552 0.06 -8.29 16.65
N ILE A 553 0.05 -9.53 16.15
CA ILE A 553 -0.89 -9.95 15.10
C ILE A 553 -2.35 -9.91 15.56
N GLY A 554 -2.65 -10.10 16.85
CA GLY A 554 -4.00 -9.93 17.37
C GLY A 554 -4.50 -8.49 17.27
N GLY A 555 -3.63 -7.51 17.50
CA GLY A 555 -3.90 -6.09 17.27
C GLY A 555 -4.20 -5.81 15.80
N VAL A 556 -3.42 -6.40 14.88
CA VAL A 556 -3.64 -6.31 13.43
C VAL A 556 -4.96 -6.99 13.01
N ILE A 557 -5.27 -8.19 13.51
CA ILE A 557 -6.55 -8.85 13.25
C ILE A 557 -7.73 -7.98 13.70
N GLY A 558 -7.63 -7.41 14.90
CA GLY A 558 -8.66 -6.52 15.43
C GLY A 558 -8.78 -5.22 14.61
N HIS A 559 -7.66 -4.68 14.10
CA HIS A 559 -7.61 -3.51 13.22
C HIS A 559 -8.38 -3.77 11.91
N GLU A 560 -8.10 -4.88 11.21
CA GLU A 560 -8.83 -5.25 9.99
C GLU A 560 -10.33 -5.51 10.25
N ILE A 561 -10.68 -6.04 11.43
CA ILE A 561 -12.09 -6.19 11.80
C ILE A 561 -12.74 -4.83 12.10
N SER A 562 -12.04 -3.91 12.76
CA SER A 562 -12.50 -2.54 13.01
C SER A 562 -12.69 -1.72 11.75
N HIS A 563 -11.93 -1.97 10.68
CA HIS A 563 -12.20 -1.38 9.36
C HIS A 563 -13.57 -1.77 8.77
N GLY A 564 -14.21 -2.83 9.25
CA GLY A 564 -15.62 -3.11 8.91
C GLY A 564 -16.63 -2.18 9.59
N PHE A 565 -16.20 -1.41 10.58
CA PHE A 565 -17.06 -0.56 11.40
C PHE A 565 -16.60 0.91 11.44
N ASP A 566 -15.42 1.25 10.91
CA ASP A 566 -14.90 2.63 10.85
C ASP A 566 -15.80 3.63 10.10
N ASP A 567 -15.38 4.90 10.02
CA ASP A 567 -16.18 6.00 9.47
C ASP A 567 -16.65 5.79 8.01
N GLN A 568 -15.98 4.89 7.27
CA GLN A 568 -16.33 4.47 5.91
C GLN A 568 -16.76 3.00 5.83
N GLY A 569 -16.19 2.14 6.68
CA GLY A 569 -16.54 0.73 6.83
C GLY A 569 -17.99 0.52 7.27
N ARG A 570 -18.46 1.33 8.22
CA ARG A 570 -19.86 1.33 8.69
C ARG A 570 -20.87 1.61 7.58
N LYS A 571 -20.45 2.18 6.45
CA LYS A 571 -21.33 2.52 5.32
C LYS A 571 -21.63 1.32 4.42
N SER A 572 -20.92 0.19 4.59
CA SER A 572 -21.32 -1.09 3.98
C SER A 572 -21.95 -2.00 5.02
N ASP A 573 -23.00 -2.74 4.64
CA ASP A 573 -23.57 -3.80 5.47
C ASP A 573 -22.78 -5.12 5.40
N GLY A 574 -23.31 -6.20 5.98
CA GLY A 574 -22.68 -7.53 5.99
C GLY A 574 -22.54 -8.21 4.63
N LEU A 575 -23.39 -7.85 3.66
CA LEU A 575 -23.29 -8.33 2.28
C LEU A 575 -22.29 -7.49 1.47
N GLY A 576 -21.84 -6.36 2.03
CA GLY A 576 -20.93 -5.38 1.43
C GLY A 576 -21.64 -4.17 0.84
N VAL A 577 -22.97 -4.11 0.87
CA VAL A 577 -23.78 -3.09 0.18
C VAL A 577 -23.61 -1.74 0.83
N LEU A 578 -23.19 -0.73 0.05
CA LEU A 578 -23.08 0.67 0.44
C LEU A 578 -24.49 1.27 0.65
N ARG A 579 -24.95 1.23 1.90
CA ARG A 579 -26.21 1.77 2.40
C ARG A 579 -26.03 2.21 3.85
N ASP A 580 -26.83 3.18 4.30
CA ASP A 580 -26.95 3.34 5.74
C ASP A 580 -27.74 2.17 6.35
N TRP A 581 -27.36 1.80 7.55
CA TRP A 581 -27.99 0.74 8.36
C TRP A 581 -28.03 1.09 9.85
N TRP A 582 -27.67 2.34 10.18
CA TRP A 582 -27.64 2.88 11.53
C TRP A 582 -28.86 3.77 11.76
N THR A 583 -29.30 3.88 13.01
CA THR A 583 -30.17 5.00 13.40
C THR A 583 -29.38 6.32 13.30
N ALA A 584 -30.05 7.42 12.94
CA ALA A 584 -29.42 8.74 12.87
C ALA A 584 -28.80 9.17 14.21
N GLN A 585 -29.41 8.75 15.32
CA GLN A 585 -28.94 8.98 16.68
C GLN A 585 -27.62 8.24 16.95
N ASP A 586 -27.49 6.97 16.55
CA ASP A 586 -26.26 6.21 16.75
C ASP A 586 -25.14 6.69 15.83
N ALA A 587 -25.47 7.05 14.58
CA ALA A 587 -24.51 7.65 13.65
C ALA A 587 -23.96 9.00 14.18
N ALA A 588 -24.80 9.82 14.83
CA ALA A 588 -24.38 11.07 15.46
C ALA A 588 -23.46 10.85 16.67
N LYS A 589 -23.78 9.88 17.55
CA LYS A 589 -22.92 9.51 18.70
C LYS A 589 -21.55 9.02 18.25
N PHE A 590 -21.51 8.13 17.26
CA PHE A 590 -20.28 7.66 16.65
C PHE A 590 -19.47 8.81 16.03
N LYS A 591 -20.13 9.71 15.29
CA LYS A 591 -19.47 10.88 14.70
C LYS A 591 -18.83 11.77 15.78
N ALA A 592 -19.49 11.99 16.92
CA ALA A 592 -18.92 12.78 18.01
C ALA A 592 -17.63 12.17 18.59
N GLN A 593 -17.56 10.82 18.71
CA GLN A 593 -16.34 10.12 19.13
C GLN A 593 -15.24 10.17 18.05
N ALA A 594 -15.61 10.00 16.78
CA ALA A 594 -14.69 10.12 15.64
C ALA A 594 -14.12 11.55 15.52
N ASP A 595 -14.95 12.59 15.58
CA ASP A 595 -14.53 14.00 15.54
C ASP A 595 -13.52 14.31 16.66
N LYS A 596 -13.77 13.79 17.87
CA LYS A 596 -12.88 13.91 19.03
C LYS A 596 -11.53 13.21 18.81
N LEU A 597 -11.53 12.03 18.18
CA LEU A 597 -10.30 11.33 17.77
C LEU A 597 -9.53 12.11 16.71
N GLY A 598 -10.23 12.66 15.72
CA GLY A 598 -9.67 13.52 14.68
C GLY A 598 -9.04 14.79 15.24
N ALA A 599 -9.63 15.37 16.31
CA ALA A 599 -9.06 16.50 17.04
C ALA A 599 -7.81 16.11 17.84
N GLN A 600 -7.82 14.97 18.56
CA GLN A 600 -6.64 14.45 19.26
C GLN A 600 -5.47 14.22 18.30
N TYR A 601 -5.70 13.54 17.17
CA TYR A 601 -4.66 13.25 16.17
C TYR A 601 -4.26 14.50 15.38
N GLY A 602 -5.20 15.41 15.08
CA GLY A 602 -4.92 16.69 14.42
C GLY A 602 -4.03 17.65 15.22
N ALA A 603 -3.87 17.42 16.52
CA ALA A 603 -2.94 18.14 17.37
C ALA A 603 -1.49 17.61 17.29
N PHE A 604 -1.25 16.43 16.70
CA PHE A 604 0.08 15.84 16.60
C PHE A 604 0.92 16.48 15.50
N GLU A 605 2.12 16.94 15.85
CA GLU A 605 3.08 17.61 14.97
C GLU A 605 4.43 16.87 15.00
N PRO A 606 4.60 15.79 14.21
CA PRO A 606 5.85 15.01 14.15
C PRO A 606 7.09 15.83 13.84
N LEU A 607 6.97 16.88 13.03
CA LEU A 607 8.03 17.79 12.62
C LEU A 607 7.42 19.20 12.48
N PRO A 608 8.20 20.29 12.67
CA PRO A 608 7.67 21.66 12.57
C PRO A 608 6.95 21.93 11.24
N GLY A 609 5.71 22.41 11.33
CA GLY A 609 4.82 22.67 10.19
C GLY A 609 4.17 21.43 9.55
N ALA A 610 4.45 20.23 10.05
CA ALA A 610 4.00 18.95 9.49
C ALA A 610 3.04 18.23 10.45
N LYS A 611 1.81 18.72 10.57
CA LYS A 611 0.76 18.12 11.41
C LYS A 611 0.12 16.90 10.77
N VAL A 612 -0.25 15.92 11.60
CA VAL A 612 -1.04 14.74 11.19
C VAL A 612 -2.44 15.19 10.78
N ASN A 613 -2.91 14.77 9.61
CA ASN A 613 -4.26 15.09 9.15
C ASN A 613 -5.28 14.12 9.75
N GLY A 614 -5.86 14.48 10.89
CA GLY A 614 -6.84 13.65 11.62
C GLY A 614 -8.11 13.26 10.84
N GLN A 615 -8.44 13.95 9.74
CA GLN A 615 -9.56 13.55 8.85
C GLN A 615 -9.12 12.52 7.80
N LEU A 616 -7.88 12.63 7.30
CA LEU A 616 -7.28 11.62 6.42
C LEU A 616 -7.06 10.30 7.18
N THR A 617 -6.58 10.39 8.42
CA THR A 617 -6.18 9.23 9.22
C THR A 617 -7.29 8.56 10.03
N MET A 618 -8.55 9.00 9.87
CA MET A 618 -9.66 8.61 10.73
C MET A 618 -9.84 7.08 10.84
N GLY A 619 -10.05 6.40 9.71
CA GLY A 619 -10.30 4.96 9.71
C GLY A 619 -9.17 4.14 10.32
N GLU A 620 -7.91 4.51 10.07
CA GLU A 620 -6.74 3.81 10.61
C GLU A 620 -6.62 4.00 12.12
N ASN A 621 -6.89 5.22 12.62
CA ASN A 621 -6.86 5.54 14.04
C ASN A 621 -8.01 4.85 14.81
N ILE A 622 -9.18 4.68 14.17
CA ILE A 622 -10.30 3.87 14.70
C ILE A 622 -9.93 2.39 14.68
N GLY A 623 -9.29 1.92 13.61
CA GLY A 623 -8.74 0.58 13.46
C GLY A 623 -7.78 0.22 14.59
N ASP A 624 -6.78 1.06 14.86
CA ASP A 624 -5.80 0.86 15.93
C ASP A 624 -6.44 0.81 17.33
N MET A 625 -7.36 1.73 17.60
CA MET A 625 -8.05 1.80 18.90
C MET A 625 -8.90 0.57 19.17
N GLY A 626 -9.70 0.14 18.19
CA GLY A 626 -10.50 -1.08 18.30
C GLY A 626 -9.61 -2.32 18.35
N GLY A 627 -8.62 -2.40 17.47
CA GLY A 627 -7.72 -3.54 17.35
C GLY A 627 -6.99 -3.87 18.65
N LEU A 628 -6.37 -2.88 19.28
CA LEU A 628 -5.69 -3.06 20.56
C LEU A 628 -6.68 -3.41 21.70
N ALA A 629 -7.88 -2.83 21.70
CA ALA A 629 -8.91 -3.13 22.71
C ALA A 629 -9.44 -4.56 22.58
N PHE A 630 -9.69 -5.03 21.35
CA PHE A 630 -10.15 -6.39 21.09
C PHE A 630 -9.06 -7.41 21.41
N ALA A 631 -7.82 -7.13 21.02
CA ALA A 631 -6.66 -7.97 21.29
C ALA A 631 -6.45 -8.20 22.80
N LEU A 632 -6.50 -7.13 23.60
CA LEU A 632 -6.35 -7.21 25.06
C LEU A 632 -7.48 -8.02 25.71
N GLN A 633 -8.73 -7.82 25.28
CA GLN A 633 -9.85 -8.59 25.80
C GLN A 633 -9.80 -10.06 25.34
N ALA A 634 -9.39 -10.34 24.10
CA ALA A 634 -9.24 -11.71 23.59
C ALA A 634 -8.09 -12.46 24.28
N TYR A 635 -6.98 -11.78 24.60
CA TYR A 635 -5.94 -12.29 25.47
C TYR A 635 -6.51 -12.68 26.84
N ARG A 636 -7.18 -11.76 27.54
CA ARG A 636 -7.77 -12.02 28.87
C ARG A 636 -8.77 -13.17 28.86
N VAL A 637 -9.58 -13.30 27.81
CA VAL A 637 -10.50 -14.44 27.61
C VAL A 637 -9.74 -15.75 27.39
N SER A 638 -8.65 -15.75 26.62
CA SER A 638 -7.85 -16.96 26.33
C SER A 638 -7.23 -17.61 27.57
N LEU A 639 -7.06 -16.85 28.67
CA LEU A 639 -6.58 -17.36 29.95
C LEU A 639 -7.58 -18.30 30.66
N GLY A 640 -8.86 -18.28 30.26
CA GLY A 640 -9.91 -19.14 30.86
C GLY A 640 -10.10 -18.90 32.36
N GLY A 641 -9.93 -17.66 32.82
CA GLY A 641 -10.01 -17.28 34.24
C GLY A 641 -8.75 -17.58 35.08
N LYS A 642 -7.69 -18.14 34.48
CA LYS A 642 -6.40 -18.33 35.15
C LYS A 642 -5.63 -16.99 35.23
N PRO A 643 -4.79 -16.77 36.24
CA PRO A 643 -3.88 -15.63 36.25
C PRO A 643 -2.86 -15.75 35.11
N ALA A 644 -2.57 -14.63 34.45
CA ALA A 644 -1.43 -14.56 33.53
C ALA A 644 -0.11 -14.71 34.30
N PRO A 645 0.91 -15.40 33.76
CA PRO A 645 2.25 -15.37 34.34
C PRO A 645 2.84 -13.96 34.25
N VAL A 646 3.73 -13.60 35.17
CA VAL A 646 4.57 -12.40 35.09
C VAL A 646 5.90 -12.78 34.46
N ILE A 647 6.38 -12.03 33.47
CA ILE A 647 7.62 -12.31 32.72
C ILE A 647 8.41 -11.00 32.61
N ASP A 648 9.72 -11.03 32.94
CA ASP A 648 10.64 -9.87 32.98
C ASP A 648 10.15 -8.66 33.79
N GLY A 649 9.30 -8.93 34.79
CA GLY A 649 8.63 -7.94 35.64
C GLY A 649 7.25 -7.48 35.13
N PHE A 650 6.82 -7.91 33.94
CA PHE A 650 5.59 -7.46 33.30
C PHE A 650 4.42 -8.45 33.44
N THR A 651 3.26 -7.92 33.81
CA THR A 651 1.96 -8.63 33.79
C THR A 651 1.51 -8.96 32.37
N GLY A 652 0.54 -9.86 32.22
CA GLY A 652 0.02 -10.22 30.89
C GLY A 652 -0.49 -9.01 30.09
N ASP A 653 -1.27 -8.13 30.72
CA ASP A 653 -1.79 -6.92 30.07
C ASP A 653 -0.66 -5.96 29.64
N GLN A 654 0.35 -5.75 30.50
CA GLN A 654 1.54 -4.97 30.14
C GLN A 654 2.26 -5.55 28.91
N ARG A 655 2.35 -6.89 28.80
CA ARG A 655 2.98 -7.55 27.65
C ARG A 655 2.16 -7.44 26.35
N VAL A 656 0.83 -7.35 26.42
CA VAL A 656 0.00 -7.00 25.24
C VAL A 656 0.33 -5.60 24.73
N TYR A 657 0.40 -4.62 25.64
CA TYR A 657 0.76 -3.24 25.29
C TYR A 657 2.20 -3.12 24.74
N LEU A 658 3.15 -3.86 25.31
CA LEU A 658 4.53 -3.94 24.80
C LEU A 658 4.61 -4.63 23.43
N GLY A 659 3.81 -5.66 23.18
CA GLY A 659 3.70 -6.31 21.86
C GLY A 659 3.21 -5.33 20.78
N TRP A 660 2.18 -4.54 21.08
CA TRP A 660 1.68 -3.47 20.20
C TRP A 660 2.76 -2.41 19.93
N ALA A 661 3.45 -1.94 20.97
CA ALA A 661 4.52 -0.96 20.79
C ALA A 661 5.70 -1.52 19.97
N GLN A 662 6.02 -2.81 20.11
CA GLN A 662 7.09 -3.49 19.37
C GLN A 662 6.80 -3.57 17.87
N VAL A 663 5.59 -3.95 17.44
CA VAL A 663 5.29 -4.06 15.99
C VAL A 663 5.39 -2.72 15.27
N TRP A 664 5.10 -1.62 15.97
CA TRP A 664 5.20 -0.25 15.45
C TRP A 664 6.60 0.39 15.53
N ARG A 665 7.65 -0.35 15.92
CA ARG A 665 9.05 0.13 15.82
C ARG A 665 9.36 0.55 14.38
N SER A 666 9.53 1.86 14.16
CA SER A 666 9.82 2.47 12.86
C SER A 666 10.45 3.85 13.02
N LYS A 667 11.71 4.00 12.62
CA LYS A 667 12.45 5.26 12.55
C LYS A 667 12.42 5.76 11.10
N ILE A 668 12.09 7.02 10.84
CA ILE A 668 11.81 7.56 9.49
C ILE A 668 12.58 8.86 9.21
N ARG A 669 12.94 9.10 7.95
CA ARG A 669 13.64 10.31 7.48
C ARG A 669 12.68 11.50 7.30
N ASP A 670 13.19 12.69 7.54
CA ASP A 670 12.45 13.96 7.60
C ASP A 670 11.61 14.28 6.34
N ASP A 671 12.15 14.05 5.14
CA ASP A 671 11.43 14.23 3.88
C ASP A 671 10.28 13.20 3.74
N ALA A 672 10.57 11.93 4.00
CA ALA A 672 9.56 10.85 3.94
C ALA A 672 8.44 11.05 4.96
N LEU A 673 8.74 11.58 6.15
CA LEU A 673 7.73 11.90 7.18
C LEU A 673 6.85 13.10 6.77
N ARG A 674 7.42 14.13 6.11
CA ARG A 674 6.63 15.21 5.50
C ARG A 674 5.78 14.73 4.32
N GLN A 675 6.27 13.77 3.53
CA GLN A 675 5.47 13.09 2.50
C GLN A 675 4.33 12.27 3.12
N GLN A 676 4.61 11.55 4.21
CA GLN A 676 3.63 10.68 4.88
C GLN A 676 2.40 11.46 5.33
N VAL A 677 2.57 12.51 6.16
CA VAL A 677 1.43 13.23 6.78
C VAL A 677 0.50 13.95 5.79
N VAL A 678 0.92 14.12 4.53
CA VAL A 678 0.11 14.72 3.44
C VAL A 678 -0.61 13.66 2.59
N SER A 679 -0.05 12.45 2.44
CA SER A 679 -0.47 11.50 1.40
C SER A 679 -0.89 10.10 1.89
N ASP A 680 -0.42 9.68 3.07
CA ASP A 680 -0.70 8.38 3.68
C ASP A 680 -1.97 8.44 4.53
N PRO A 681 -2.94 7.50 4.40
CA PRO A 681 -4.01 7.36 5.38
C PRO A 681 -3.50 7.00 6.77
N HIS A 682 -2.33 6.40 6.96
CA HIS A 682 -1.87 6.00 8.29
C HIS A 682 -1.21 7.15 9.06
N SER A 683 -1.51 7.26 10.36
CA SER A 683 -0.69 8.06 11.28
C SER A 683 0.75 7.52 11.35
N PRO A 684 1.77 8.37 11.55
CA PRO A 684 3.14 7.91 11.79
C PRO A 684 3.21 6.97 13.00
N ALA A 685 4.05 5.93 12.92
CA ALA A 685 4.01 4.78 13.83
C ALA A 685 4.15 5.14 15.33
N TYR A 686 4.93 6.17 15.65
CA TYR A 686 5.02 6.77 16.99
C TYR A 686 3.64 7.14 17.58
N TYR A 687 2.74 7.72 16.76
CA TYR A 687 1.38 8.05 17.17
C TYR A 687 0.42 6.86 17.11
N ARG A 688 0.64 5.87 16.23
CA ARG A 688 -0.10 4.57 16.28
C ARG A 688 0.14 3.82 17.60
N VAL A 689 1.25 4.10 18.30
CA VAL A 689 1.44 3.72 19.71
C VAL A 689 0.84 4.76 20.65
N ASN A 690 1.41 5.96 20.73
CA ASN A 690 1.12 6.92 21.82
C ASN A 690 -0.29 7.53 21.75
N GLY A 691 -0.84 7.77 20.55
CA GLY A 691 -2.21 8.26 20.34
C GLY A 691 -3.28 7.19 20.55
N THR A 692 -2.97 5.94 20.22
CA THR A 692 -3.85 4.79 20.46
C THR A 692 -3.93 4.44 21.94
N ILE A 693 -2.77 4.30 22.59
CA ILE A 693 -2.69 3.72 23.94
C ILE A 693 -3.28 4.65 25.02
N ARG A 694 -3.16 5.97 24.84
CA ARG A 694 -3.74 6.95 25.79
C ARG A 694 -5.27 6.97 25.84
N ASN A 695 -5.95 6.30 24.90
CA ASN A 695 -7.40 6.10 24.93
C ASN A 695 -7.81 4.74 25.54
N GLN A 696 -6.85 3.88 25.91
CA GLN A 696 -7.12 2.57 26.52
C GLN A 696 -7.15 2.69 28.05
N ASP A 697 -8.32 2.64 28.69
CA ASP A 697 -8.45 2.76 30.15
C ASP A 697 -7.55 1.78 30.94
N GLY A 698 -7.44 0.53 30.46
CA GLY A 698 -6.64 -0.50 31.10
C GLY A 698 -5.14 -0.20 31.16
N TRP A 699 -4.63 0.69 30.29
CA TRP A 699 -3.23 1.08 30.26
C TRP A 699 -2.84 1.93 31.48
N TYR A 700 -3.75 2.81 31.93
CA TYR A 700 -3.48 3.73 33.05
C TYR A 700 -3.16 2.99 34.34
N GLY A 701 -3.96 1.95 34.66
CA GLY A 701 -3.71 1.07 35.81
C GLY A 701 -2.65 -0.02 35.55
N ALA A 702 -2.24 -0.24 34.30
CA ALA A 702 -1.17 -1.18 33.97
C ALA A 702 0.23 -0.54 34.03
N PHE A 703 0.35 0.80 34.03
CA PHE A 703 1.64 1.50 34.06
C PHE A 703 1.64 2.76 34.95
N ASP A 704 0.75 2.81 35.95
CA ASP A 704 0.66 3.87 36.97
C ASP A 704 0.65 5.31 36.40
N VAL A 705 -0.18 5.51 35.36
CA VAL A 705 -0.27 6.77 34.61
C VAL A 705 -1.29 7.70 35.27
N ALA A 706 -0.83 8.91 35.63
CA ALA A 706 -1.54 9.84 36.50
C ALA A 706 -1.65 11.25 35.88
N PRO A 707 -2.55 12.12 36.40
CA PRO A 707 -2.60 13.52 36.01
C PRO A 707 -1.22 14.20 36.18
N GLY A 708 -0.74 14.84 35.11
CA GLY A 708 0.62 15.43 35.04
C GLY A 708 1.54 14.71 34.06
N ASP A 709 1.30 13.43 33.77
CA ASP A 709 2.05 12.68 32.75
C ASP A 709 1.67 13.14 31.33
N LYS A 710 2.63 13.27 30.40
CA LYS A 710 2.41 13.92 29.09
C LYS A 710 1.36 13.24 28.20
N LEU A 711 1.23 11.91 28.27
CA LEU A 711 0.22 11.16 27.52
C LEU A 711 -1.12 11.08 28.25
N TYR A 712 -1.25 11.55 29.49
CA TYR A 712 -2.51 11.49 30.24
C TYR A 712 -3.67 12.14 29.46
N VAL A 713 -4.84 11.53 29.55
CA VAL A 713 -6.12 12.08 29.08
C VAL A 713 -7.13 11.86 30.21
N ALA A 714 -7.92 12.87 30.54
CA ALA A 714 -8.99 12.75 31.53
C ALA A 714 -10.00 11.65 31.10
N PRO A 715 -10.60 10.88 32.02
CA PRO A 715 -11.52 9.77 31.68
C PRO A 715 -12.65 10.15 30.71
N GLU A 716 -13.14 11.39 30.83
CA GLU A 716 -14.16 12.04 30.00
C GLU A 716 -13.63 12.51 28.64
N ASP A 717 -12.32 12.77 28.50
CA ASP A 717 -11.65 13.22 27.26
C ASP A 717 -11.07 12.07 26.43
N ARG A 718 -11.04 10.85 26.96
CA ARG A 718 -10.74 9.63 26.20
C ARG A 718 -11.82 9.40 25.14
N VAL A 719 -11.43 8.80 24.01
CA VAL A 719 -12.34 8.36 22.95
C VAL A 719 -12.73 6.90 23.21
N ARG A 720 -14.00 6.56 23.01
CA ARG A 720 -14.55 5.21 23.16
C ARG A 720 -15.49 4.93 22.00
N ILE A 721 -15.28 3.84 21.27
CA ILE A 721 -16.06 3.51 20.06
C ILE A 721 -16.58 2.07 20.14
N TRP A 722 -15.69 1.09 19.99
CA TRP A 722 -15.99 -0.34 20.01
C TRP A 722 -15.69 -0.99 21.34
#